data_AF-A0A8T3SKG9-F1
#
_entry.id   AF-A0A8T3SKG9-F1
#
_cell.length_a   1.000
_cell.length_b   1.000
_cell.length_c   1.000
_cell.angle_alpha   90.00
_cell.angle_beta   90.00
_cell.angle_gamma   90.00
#
_symmetry.space_group_name_H-M   'P 1'
#
loop_
_entity.id
_entity.type
_entity.pdbx_description
1 polymer ?
#
loop_
_entity_poly.entity_id
_entity_poly.type
_entity_poly.pdbx_seq_one_letter_code
_entity_poly.pdbx_strand_id
1 'polypeptide(L)'
;MSSYRYSHWDGSQSLPPFDADDVLEALSDDILAEGDIRRALQRLMQRGMRGTRGGDVPGLRRIVEQLRARRAEELSRANLDGMLDDLAERLQQIVEHERAGIARRVHEAEQRALDAPPGPAQDQARMAEQVLRRTAQQRRDRLDVLPDDPAGRLAGLRDYEFMDADARDAFNALTDELRQQLLQTYFQGLKDGVAGTSAEDLDGVRAMVRDLNKLLEKHAAGSDTSADFASFMVRHGHYFPPALETVDQLIDHMHRQASQMASLMASLSPEMRAELQHMMDELLRDDRLRWDMARLAGALQALRPDAPFGEPYPFSGDEPLGLPEALAAIERQQGFDAMEEELLAARDLDSLEQIDEEALQALGGDEATGDLEQLRALTRALEEAGYLERGDDRLELTPRAARKLGMRALTDIFSRLRRESLGGHALPTSGSGGEQTDETKPFEHGDPFAVDLNRTLFNAMARNGPGTPVRIAPADFEVHRSEETTVSSTVLLLDMSRSMLLRGCSTAAKRVAMALHTLIHTKYPRDRLYVVGFAYYARQIKPEAIATLSPYEFEYGTNLQHALIIARQLLGRRSGGNKEIVVITDGEPTAHIANGQVEFAYPPTMRTMQSTLREVGRATREGIVINTFMLERSRYLSEFVDLMSRINRGRAFYVEPEHLGEYVLVDYVNKKRKRVA
;
A
#
# COMPACT_ATOMS: atom_id res chain seq x y z
N MET A 1 3.45 -8.89 32.49
CA MET A 1 2.96 -7.57 32.95
C MET A 1 3.82 -6.53 32.28
N SER A 2 3.27 -5.74 31.35
CA SER A 2 3.96 -4.60 30.75
C SER A 2 4.23 -3.56 31.85
N SER A 3 5.51 -3.20 32.06
CA SER A 3 5.87 -2.12 32.98
C SER A 3 5.77 -0.79 32.24
N TYR A 4 5.03 0.17 32.81
CA TYR A 4 4.91 1.51 32.24
C TYR A 4 5.82 2.45 33.03
N ARG A 5 6.75 3.12 32.34
CA ARG A 5 7.63 4.14 32.92
C ARG A 5 7.12 5.52 32.51
N TYR A 6 6.59 6.26 33.46
CA TYR A 6 6.14 7.64 33.24
C TYR A 6 7.30 8.60 33.50
N SER A 7 7.51 9.53 32.56
CA SER A 7 8.49 10.63 32.67
C SER A 7 7.76 11.95 32.42
N HIS A 8 8.29 13.03 33.00
CA HIS A 8 7.79 14.37 32.73
C HIS A 8 8.05 14.73 31.26
N TRP A 9 7.05 15.31 30.58
CA TRP A 9 7.20 15.81 29.21
C TRP A 9 8.27 16.90 29.17
N ASP A 10 9.35 16.65 28.45
CA ASP A 10 10.49 17.57 28.28
C ASP A 10 10.72 17.96 26.81
N GLY A 11 9.82 17.51 25.91
CA GLY A 11 9.88 17.79 24.49
C GLY A 11 10.88 16.93 23.71
N SER A 12 11.64 16.06 24.38
CA SER A 12 12.53 15.09 23.73
C SER A 12 11.83 13.75 23.40
N GLN A 13 10.61 13.55 23.89
CA GLN A 13 9.83 12.34 23.61
C GLN A 13 9.25 12.39 22.19
N SER A 14 9.73 11.49 21.32
CA SER A 14 9.06 11.18 20.05
C SER A 14 7.87 10.26 20.34
N LEU A 15 6.65 10.81 20.34
CA LEU A 15 5.45 9.98 20.36
C LEU A 15 5.21 9.42 18.96
N PRO A 16 4.83 8.14 18.81
CA PRO A 16 4.38 7.63 17.52
C PRO A 16 3.16 8.44 17.05
N PRO A 17 3.04 8.71 15.72
CA PRO A 17 2.00 9.58 15.18
C PRO A 17 0.56 9.04 15.39
N PHE A 18 0.44 7.74 15.68
CA PHE A 18 -0.80 7.01 15.89
C PHE A 18 -0.65 5.99 17.01
N ASP A 19 -1.78 5.47 17.50
CA ASP A 19 -1.83 4.17 18.16
C ASP A 19 -2.75 3.16 17.43
N ALA A 20 -2.81 1.95 17.97
CA ALA A 20 -3.63 0.89 17.40
C ALA A 20 -5.14 1.22 17.40
N ASP A 21 -5.62 2.09 18.30
CA ASP A 21 -7.01 2.53 18.29
C ASP A 21 -7.26 3.46 17.09
N ASP A 22 -6.33 4.39 16.80
CA ASP A 22 -6.38 5.28 15.63
C ASP A 22 -6.32 4.51 14.30
N VAL A 23 -5.53 3.43 14.24
CA VAL A 23 -5.47 2.59 13.02
C VAL A 23 -6.77 1.80 12.85
N LEU A 24 -7.27 1.15 13.90
CA LEU A 24 -8.54 0.42 13.86
C LEU A 24 -9.70 1.36 13.50
N GLU A 25 -9.60 2.60 13.98
CA GLU A 25 -10.48 3.71 13.65
C GLU A 25 -10.53 4.00 12.15
N ALA A 26 -9.37 4.18 11.53
CA ALA A 26 -9.26 4.49 10.13
C ALA A 26 -9.71 3.33 9.22
N LEU A 27 -9.61 2.08 9.70
CA LEU A 27 -10.07 0.87 9.00
C LEU A 27 -11.57 0.60 9.14
N SER A 28 -12.22 1.14 10.17
CA SER A 28 -13.59 0.77 10.57
C SER A 28 -14.59 0.83 9.41
N ASP A 29 -14.59 1.92 8.65
CA ASP A 29 -15.56 2.11 7.57
C ASP A 29 -15.33 1.14 6.39
N ASP A 30 -14.06 0.91 6.02
CA ASP A 30 -13.69 -0.03 4.95
C ASP A 30 -13.99 -1.49 5.36
N ILE A 31 -13.72 -1.87 6.61
CA ILE A 31 -14.06 -3.18 7.18
C ILE A 31 -15.58 -3.40 7.14
N LEU A 32 -16.36 -2.42 7.59
CA LEU A 32 -17.82 -2.53 7.60
C LEU A 32 -18.41 -2.60 6.18
N ALA A 33 -17.80 -1.91 5.22
CA ALA A 33 -18.24 -1.93 3.82
C ALA A 33 -18.01 -3.28 3.16
N GLU A 34 -16.78 -3.82 3.23
CA GLU A 34 -16.39 -4.98 2.41
C GLU A 34 -16.36 -6.29 3.17
N GLY A 35 -16.21 -6.23 4.49
CA GLY A 35 -15.97 -7.42 5.34
C GLY A 35 -14.57 -8.03 5.16
N ASP A 36 -13.68 -7.40 4.39
CA ASP A 36 -12.32 -7.88 4.13
C ASP A 36 -11.27 -6.93 4.72
N ILE A 37 -10.63 -7.40 5.79
CA ILE A 37 -9.61 -6.66 6.54
C ILE A 37 -8.37 -6.42 5.69
N ARG A 38 -7.96 -7.38 4.85
CA ARG A 38 -6.76 -7.25 4.02
C ARG A 38 -6.93 -6.12 3.02
N ARG A 39 -8.10 -6.04 2.38
CA ARG A 39 -8.44 -4.94 1.45
C ARG A 39 -8.56 -3.60 2.16
N ALA A 40 -9.17 -3.56 3.34
CA ALA A 40 -9.26 -2.34 4.14
C ALA A 40 -7.86 -1.82 4.50
N LEU A 41 -6.98 -2.71 4.96
CA LEU A 41 -5.60 -2.40 5.30
C LEU A 41 -4.80 -1.94 4.07
N GLN A 42 -4.92 -2.64 2.94
CA GLN A 42 -4.29 -2.25 1.69
C GLN A 42 -4.71 -0.83 1.26
N ARG A 43 -5.99 -0.48 1.34
CA ARG A 43 -6.46 0.88 1.02
C ARG A 43 -5.93 1.92 1.98
N LEU A 44 -5.87 1.59 3.27
CA LEU A 44 -5.29 2.47 4.28
C LEU A 44 -3.82 2.74 3.96
N MET A 45 -3.04 1.70 3.65
CA MET A 45 -1.62 1.84 3.32
C MET A 45 -1.40 2.62 2.02
N GLN A 46 -2.27 2.45 1.02
CA GLN A 46 -2.19 3.24 -0.22
C GLN A 46 -2.53 4.72 -0.02
N ARG A 47 -3.57 5.01 0.77
CA ARG A 47 -4.07 6.39 0.99
C ARG A 47 -3.29 7.14 2.09
N GLY A 48 -2.78 6.42 3.07
CA GLY A 48 -2.36 6.97 4.35
C GLY A 48 -3.55 7.24 5.30
N MET A 49 -3.24 7.72 6.49
CA MET A 49 -4.21 8.12 7.51
C MET A 49 -3.80 9.40 8.22
N ARG A 50 -4.77 10.14 8.73
CA ARG A 50 -4.49 11.27 9.61
C ARG A 50 -4.27 10.76 11.03
N GLY A 51 -3.11 11.04 11.61
CA GLY A 51 -2.82 10.68 13.00
C GLY A 51 -3.47 11.67 13.97
N THR A 52 -3.90 11.18 15.13
CA THR A 52 -4.53 12.02 16.16
C THR A 52 -3.50 12.66 17.11
N ARG A 53 -2.22 12.23 17.05
CA ARG A 53 -1.18 12.55 18.05
C ARG A 53 0.01 13.35 17.54
N GLY A 54 -0.05 13.91 16.34
CA GLY A 54 0.95 14.91 15.90
C GLY A 54 1.53 14.74 14.50
N GLY A 55 0.89 13.98 13.61
CA GLY A 55 1.30 13.92 12.21
C GLY A 55 0.41 13.01 11.38
N ASP A 56 0.27 13.30 10.09
CA ASP A 56 -0.37 12.41 9.14
C ASP A 56 0.58 11.24 8.83
N VAL A 57 0.06 10.01 8.84
CA VAL A 57 0.77 8.84 8.34
C VAL A 57 0.64 8.84 6.81
N PRO A 58 1.74 9.06 6.10
CA PRO A 58 1.72 9.10 4.65
C PRO A 58 1.45 7.70 4.07
N GLY A 59 0.75 7.67 2.93
CA GLY A 59 0.50 6.43 2.20
C GLY A 59 1.62 6.11 1.22
N LEU A 60 1.63 4.88 0.69
CA LEU A 60 2.54 4.46 -0.39
C LEU A 60 2.50 5.41 -1.59
N ARG A 61 1.33 6.02 -1.86
CA ARG A 61 1.21 7.04 -2.92
C ARG A 61 2.15 8.22 -2.73
N ARG A 62 2.36 8.67 -1.49
CA ARG A 62 3.28 9.78 -1.22
C ARG A 62 4.73 9.37 -1.45
N ILE A 63 5.12 8.16 -1.07
CA ILE A 63 6.47 7.64 -1.33
C ILE A 63 6.72 7.58 -2.84
N VAL A 64 5.76 7.04 -3.60
CA VAL A 64 5.83 7.01 -5.07
C VAL A 64 5.87 8.42 -5.67
N GLU A 65 5.08 9.36 -5.15
CA GLU A 65 5.11 10.77 -5.59
C GLU A 65 6.46 11.43 -5.28
N GLN A 66 7.07 11.17 -4.13
CA GLN A 66 8.41 11.65 -3.77
C GLN A 66 9.47 11.07 -4.71
N LEU A 67 9.44 9.77 -5.01
CA LEU A 67 10.35 9.12 -5.96
C LEU A 67 10.20 9.72 -7.35
N ARG A 68 8.97 9.88 -7.86
CA ARG A 68 8.70 10.51 -9.15
C ARG A 68 9.18 11.96 -9.21
N ALA A 69 9.02 12.71 -8.12
CA ALA A 69 9.48 14.10 -8.04
C ALA A 69 11.02 14.20 -8.12
N ARG A 70 11.73 13.35 -7.36
CA ARG A 70 13.20 13.28 -7.42
C ARG A 70 13.71 12.82 -8.77
N ARG A 71 13.06 11.80 -9.35
CA ARG A 71 13.35 11.33 -10.69
C ARG A 71 13.24 12.45 -11.73
N ALA A 72 12.15 13.21 -11.68
CA ALA A 72 11.92 14.34 -12.58
C ALA A 72 12.95 15.46 -12.37
N GLU A 73 13.33 15.74 -11.12
CA GLU A 73 14.38 16.70 -10.80
C GLU A 73 15.73 16.31 -11.42
N GLU A 74 16.13 15.04 -11.29
CA GLU A 74 17.39 14.53 -11.88
C GLU A 74 17.37 14.61 -13.41
N LEU A 75 16.31 14.12 -14.06
CA LEU A 75 16.15 14.18 -15.52
C LEU A 75 16.11 15.62 -16.06
N SER A 76 15.64 16.58 -15.26
CA SER A 76 15.58 17.99 -15.63
C SER A 76 16.90 18.75 -15.44
N ARG A 77 17.86 18.19 -14.71
CA ARG A 77 19.19 18.80 -14.48
C ARG A 77 20.25 18.24 -15.42
N ALA A 78 20.26 16.92 -15.56
CA ALA A 78 21.26 16.22 -16.35
C ALA A 78 21.01 16.33 -17.87
N ASN A 79 22.11 16.42 -18.61
CA ASN A 79 22.15 16.39 -20.06
C ASN A 79 23.15 15.33 -20.56
N LEU A 80 22.71 14.50 -21.50
CA LEU A 80 23.55 13.48 -22.12
C LEU A 80 24.22 13.95 -23.43
N ASP A 81 23.81 15.10 -23.99
CA ASP A 81 24.34 15.58 -25.27
C ASP A 81 25.75 16.18 -25.17
N GLY A 82 26.27 16.45 -23.96
CA GLY A 82 27.65 16.95 -23.74
C GLY A 82 28.65 15.87 -23.30
N MET A 83 28.29 14.60 -23.46
CA MET A 83 29.02 13.47 -22.87
C MET A 83 30.43 13.24 -23.42
N LEU A 84 30.69 13.72 -24.64
CA LEU A 84 32.00 13.65 -25.29
C LEU A 84 32.78 14.97 -25.22
N ASP A 85 32.27 15.99 -24.52
CA ASP A 85 32.90 17.33 -24.49
C ASP A 85 34.29 17.30 -23.84
N ASP A 86 34.46 16.55 -22.75
CA ASP A 86 35.78 16.36 -22.10
C ASP A 86 36.77 15.67 -23.05
N LEU A 87 36.30 14.65 -23.78
CA LEU A 87 37.12 13.97 -24.78
C LEU A 87 37.52 14.92 -25.91
N ALA A 88 36.57 15.73 -26.40
CA ALA A 88 36.82 16.72 -27.44
C ALA A 88 37.88 17.73 -26.99
N GLU A 89 37.81 18.20 -25.75
CA GLU A 89 38.77 19.12 -25.15
C GLU A 89 40.17 18.48 -25.01
N ARG A 90 40.25 17.26 -24.50
CA ARG A 90 41.54 16.54 -24.34
C ARG A 90 42.21 16.26 -25.70
N LEU A 91 41.43 15.87 -26.71
CA LEU A 91 41.95 15.70 -28.07
C LEU A 91 42.45 17.02 -28.67
N GLN A 92 41.72 18.12 -28.43
CA GLN A 92 42.12 19.45 -28.86
C GLN A 92 43.45 19.87 -28.20
N GLN A 93 43.63 19.62 -26.91
CA GLN A 93 44.88 19.90 -26.20
C GLN A 93 46.07 19.11 -26.79
N ILE A 94 45.86 17.85 -27.19
CA ILE A 94 46.89 17.03 -27.87
C ILE A 94 47.28 17.64 -29.22
N VAL A 95 46.29 18.07 -30.02
CA VAL A 95 46.53 18.74 -31.31
C VAL A 95 47.33 20.03 -31.11
N GLU A 96 46.98 20.82 -30.09
CA GLU A 96 47.69 22.06 -29.75
C GLU A 96 49.12 21.78 -29.29
N HIS A 97 49.34 20.73 -28.50
CA HIS A 97 50.66 20.32 -28.06
C HIS A 97 51.55 19.90 -29.23
N GLU A 98 51.01 19.13 -30.17
CA GLU A 98 51.70 18.75 -31.40
C GLU A 98 52.02 19.99 -32.25
N ARG A 99 51.07 20.91 -32.43
CA ARG A 99 51.31 22.18 -33.16
C ARG A 99 52.44 22.98 -32.54
N ALA A 100 52.48 23.08 -31.21
CA ALA A 100 53.55 23.75 -30.49
C ALA A 100 54.89 23.01 -30.64
N GLY A 101 54.89 21.67 -30.57
CA GLY A 101 56.08 20.84 -30.76
C GLY A 101 56.67 20.94 -32.16
N ILE A 102 55.83 20.94 -33.20
CA ILE A 102 56.23 21.21 -34.58
C ILE A 102 56.91 22.58 -34.68
N ALA A 103 56.29 23.62 -34.11
CA ALA A 103 56.85 24.98 -34.13
C ALA A 103 58.22 25.06 -33.43
N ARG A 104 58.37 24.43 -32.25
CA ARG A 104 59.64 24.34 -31.53
C ARG A 104 60.74 23.69 -32.37
N ARG A 105 60.45 22.55 -33.00
CA ARG A 105 61.44 21.81 -33.81
C ARG A 105 61.87 22.54 -35.08
N VAL A 106 60.93 23.22 -35.74
CA VAL A 106 61.25 24.06 -36.89
C VAL A 106 62.18 25.20 -36.44
N HIS A 107 61.86 25.85 -35.32
CA HIS A 107 62.67 26.94 -34.78
C HIS A 107 64.08 26.48 -34.37
N GLU A 108 64.21 25.33 -33.69
CA GLU A 108 65.52 24.74 -33.35
C GLU A 108 66.36 24.40 -34.59
N ALA A 109 65.73 23.90 -35.66
CA ALA A 109 66.42 23.61 -36.91
C ALA A 109 66.87 24.89 -37.62
N GLU A 110 66.04 25.94 -37.62
CA GLU A 110 66.41 27.27 -38.13
C GLU A 110 67.61 27.85 -37.36
N GLN A 111 67.59 27.79 -36.02
CA GLN A 111 68.72 28.22 -35.19
C GLN A 111 69.99 27.42 -35.47
N ARG A 112 69.92 26.09 -35.55
CA ARG A 112 71.07 25.23 -35.89
C ARG A 112 71.64 25.52 -37.27
N ALA A 113 70.81 25.89 -38.25
CA ALA A 113 71.26 26.28 -39.58
C ALA A 113 71.94 27.67 -39.60
N LEU A 114 71.53 28.57 -38.70
CA LEU A 114 72.14 29.90 -38.51
C LEU A 114 73.48 29.83 -37.77
N ASP A 115 73.59 28.96 -36.76
CA ASP A 115 74.78 28.81 -35.90
C ASP A 115 75.87 27.91 -36.52
N ALA A 116 75.59 27.24 -37.64
CA ALA A 116 76.54 26.32 -38.29
C ALA A 116 77.74 27.07 -38.92
N PRO A 117 79.00 26.60 -38.73
CA PRO A 117 80.18 27.24 -39.29
C PRO A 117 80.20 27.19 -40.82
N PRO A 118 80.72 28.24 -41.50
CA PRO A 118 80.66 28.36 -42.96
C PRO A 118 81.43 27.25 -43.66
N GLY A 119 80.77 26.59 -44.62
CA GLY A 119 81.31 25.45 -45.38
C GLY A 119 80.27 24.33 -45.60
N PRO A 120 80.69 23.11 -45.98
CA PRO A 120 79.78 22.02 -46.33
C PRO A 120 78.84 21.59 -45.19
N ALA A 121 79.18 21.87 -43.93
CA ALA A 121 78.33 21.63 -42.78
C ALA A 121 77.11 22.59 -42.72
N GLN A 122 77.28 23.85 -43.15
CA GLN A 122 76.20 24.82 -43.20
C GLN A 122 75.19 24.51 -44.31
N ASP A 123 75.67 24.05 -45.47
CA ASP A 123 74.81 23.62 -46.58
C ASP A 123 73.98 22.39 -46.20
N GLN A 124 74.58 21.43 -45.49
CA GLN A 124 73.86 20.27 -44.95
C GLN A 124 72.80 20.66 -43.91
N ALA A 125 73.13 21.59 -42.99
CA ALA A 125 72.19 22.07 -41.99
C ALA A 125 70.99 22.82 -42.61
N ARG A 126 71.23 23.66 -43.63
CA ARG A 126 70.15 24.34 -44.37
C ARG A 126 69.29 23.38 -45.19
N MET A 127 69.87 22.35 -45.82
CA MET A 127 69.08 21.32 -46.50
C MET A 127 68.19 20.55 -45.52
N ALA A 128 68.73 20.18 -44.35
CA ALA A 128 67.97 19.50 -43.31
C ALA A 128 66.83 20.37 -42.77
N GLU A 129 67.07 21.67 -42.56
CA GLU A 129 66.05 22.65 -42.16
C GLU A 129 64.93 22.76 -43.20
N GLN A 130 65.25 22.90 -44.49
CA GLN A 130 64.26 22.99 -45.56
C GLN A 130 63.38 21.74 -45.67
N VAL A 131 63.99 20.56 -45.53
CA VAL A 131 63.26 19.28 -45.52
C VAL A 131 62.34 19.22 -44.30
N LEU A 132 62.84 19.56 -43.11
CA LEU A 132 62.04 19.57 -41.88
C LEU A 132 60.87 20.54 -41.98
N ARG A 133 61.09 21.74 -42.52
CA ARG A 133 60.05 22.77 -42.70
C ARG A 133 58.95 22.29 -43.64
N ARG A 134 59.30 21.61 -44.73
CA ARG A 134 58.33 21.02 -45.66
C ARG A 134 57.52 19.92 -44.98
N THR A 135 58.17 19.02 -44.24
CA THR A 135 57.49 17.98 -43.47
C THR A 135 56.59 18.58 -42.40
N ALA A 136 57.06 19.58 -41.65
CA ALA A 136 56.29 20.29 -40.63
C ALA A 136 55.03 20.95 -41.21
N GLN A 137 55.13 21.54 -42.41
CA GLN A 137 53.98 22.14 -43.06
C GLN A 137 52.95 21.09 -43.50
N GLN A 138 53.39 19.99 -44.11
CA GLN A 138 52.51 18.86 -44.44
C GLN A 138 51.79 18.28 -43.21
N ARG A 139 52.47 18.27 -42.05
CA ARG A 139 51.89 17.82 -40.79
C ARG A 139 50.83 18.78 -40.27
N ARG A 140 51.08 20.09 -40.30
CA ARG A 140 50.10 21.11 -39.93
C ARG A 140 48.86 21.06 -40.83
N ASP A 141 49.07 20.95 -42.13
CA ASP A 141 47.97 20.83 -43.10
C ASP A 141 47.10 19.59 -42.81
N ARG A 142 47.67 18.48 -42.34
CA ARG A 142 46.90 17.30 -41.90
C ARG A 142 46.10 17.56 -40.62
N LEU A 143 46.69 18.26 -39.65
CA LEU A 143 45.98 18.61 -38.41
C LEU A 143 44.83 19.58 -38.64
N ASP A 144 44.90 20.42 -39.68
CA ASP A 144 43.86 21.39 -40.04
C ASP A 144 42.66 20.75 -40.76
N VAL A 145 42.81 19.52 -41.28
CA VAL A 145 41.76 18.77 -42.02
C VAL A 145 41.12 17.68 -41.13
N LEU A 146 41.49 17.61 -39.85
CA LEU A 146 40.87 16.66 -38.93
C LEU A 146 39.36 16.96 -38.79
N PRO A 147 38.49 15.92 -38.72
CA PRO A 147 37.06 16.10 -38.46
C PRO A 147 36.80 16.89 -37.18
N ASP A 148 35.61 17.49 -37.06
CA ASP A 148 35.24 18.20 -35.83
C ASP A 148 34.68 17.28 -34.74
N ASP A 149 34.21 16.09 -35.12
CA ASP A 149 33.69 15.10 -34.18
C ASP A 149 34.82 14.36 -33.43
N PRO A 150 34.64 14.05 -32.13
CA PRO A 150 35.68 13.40 -31.31
C PRO A 150 36.15 12.05 -31.87
N ALA A 151 35.23 11.24 -32.40
CA ALA A 151 35.54 9.93 -32.96
C ALA A 151 36.43 10.04 -34.22
N GLY A 152 36.08 10.95 -35.13
CA GLY A 152 36.85 11.26 -36.33
C GLY A 152 38.24 11.85 -36.02
N ARG A 153 38.35 12.72 -35.00
CA ARG A 153 39.65 13.22 -34.52
C ARG A 153 40.52 12.11 -33.97
N LEU A 154 39.96 11.22 -33.16
CA LEU A 154 40.67 10.07 -32.61
C LEU A 154 41.21 9.16 -33.74
N ALA A 155 40.37 8.84 -34.73
CA ALA A 155 40.76 8.04 -35.89
C ALA A 155 41.86 8.73 -36.72
N GLY A 156 41.73 10.04 -36.96
CA GLY A 156 42.72 10.82 -37.72
C GLY A 156 44.07 10.96 -37.02
N LEU A 157 44.08 11.19 -35.70
CA LEU A 157 45.30 11.32 -34.90
C LEU A 157 46.05 9.99 -34.71
N ARG A 158 45.34 8.87 -34.77
CA ARG A 158 45.94 7.54 -34.68
C ARG A 158 46.78 7.20 -35.90
N ASP A 159 46.29 7.53 -37.08
CA ASP A 159 46.99 7.28 -38.35
C ASP A 159 48.00 8.41 -38.67
N TYR A 160 48.09 9.39 -37.77
CA TYR A 160 49.01 10.53 -37.84
C TYR A 160 50.35 10.19 -37.17
N GLU A 161 51.45 10.39 -37.91
CA GLU A 161 52.78 10.27 -37.33
C GLU A 161 53.17 11.58 -36.63
N PHE A 162 53.19 11.54 -35.30
CA PHE A 162 53.55 12.64 -34.43
C PHE A 162 55.01 13.06 -34.61
N MET A 163 55.23 14.37 -34.68
CA MET A 163 56.55 14.92 -34.49
C MET A 163 56.86 14.90 -32.99
N ASP A 164 56.09 15.59 -32.15
CA ASP A 164 56.33 15.75 -30.72
C ASP A 164 56.15 14.43 -29.94
N ALA A 165 57.14 14.08 -29.11
CA ALA A 165 57.11 12.81 -28.37
C ALA A 165 56.10 12.87 -27.22
N ASP A 166 55.98 14.02 -26.54
CA ASP A 166 55.06 14.18 -25.42
C ASP A 166 53.60 14.20 -25.93
N ALA A 167 53.34 14.80 -27.09
CA ALA A 167 52.00 14.76 -27.72
C ALA A 167 51.58 13.33 -28.08
N ARG A 168 52.51 12.54 -28.63
CA ARG A 168 52.27 11.11 -28.94
C ARG A 168 52.00 10.30 -27.67
N ASP A 169 52.81 10.52 -26.64
CA ASP A 169 52.70 9.76 -25.41
C ASP A 169 51.41 10.13 -24.66
N ALA A 170 50.98 11.40 -24.71
CA ALA A 170 49.67 11.86 -24.22
C ALA A 170 48.49 11.23 -24.99
N PHE A 171 48.59 11.13 -26.32
CA PHE A 171 47.57 10.46 -27.15
C PHE A 171 47.45 8.96 -26.85
N ASN A 172 48.59 8.27 -26.70
CA ASN A 172 48.61 6.86 -26.33
C ASN A 172 48.00 6.64 -24.94
N ALA A 173 48.34 7.49 -23.97
CA ALA A 173 47.78 7.44 -22.62
C ALA A 173 46.25 7.65 -22.63
N LEU A 174 45.75 8.64 -23.36
CA LEU A 174 44.30 8.89 -23.52
C LEU A 174 43.60 7.68 -24.15
N THR A 175 44.16 7.12 -25.22
CA THR A 175 43.57 5.98 -25.92
C THR A 175 43.52 4.74 -25.02
N ASP A 176 44.57 4.52 -24.22
CA ASP A 176 44.62 3.40 -23.28
C ASP A 176 43.62 3.59 -22.12
N GLU A 177 43.48 4.81 -21.60
CA GLU A 177 42.48 5.17 -20.58
C GLU A 177 41.05 4.93 -21.06
N LEU A 178 40.68 5.41 -22.25
CA LEU A 178 39.35 5.22 -22.83
C LEU A 178 39.04 3.73 -23.05
N ARG A 179 40.03 2.95 -23.51
CA ARG A 179 39.87 1.51 -23.67
C ARG A 179 39.62 0.83 -22.32
N GLN A 180 40.35 1.22 -21.28
CA GLN A 180 40.14 0.71 -19.92
C GLN A 180 38.76 1.07 -19.38
N GLN A 181 38.33 2.33 -19.52
CA GLN A 181 37.02 2.79 -19.07
C GLN A 181 35.86 2.05 -19.75
N LEU A 182 35.94 1.84 -21.08
CA LEU A 182 34.93 1.05 -21.79
C LEU A 182 34.87 -0.39 -21.31
N LEU A 183 36.02 -1.06 -21.15
CA LEU A 183 36.07 -2.44 -20.67
C LEU A 183 35.57 -2.55 -19.22
N GLN A 184 35.94 -1.61 -18.36
CA GLN A 184 35.48 -1.54 -16.97
C GLN A 184 33.97 -1.31 -16.88
N THR A 185 33.41 -0.54 -17.79
CA THR A 185 31.96 -0.30 -17.89
C THR A 185 31.20 -1.57 -18.24
N TYR A 186 31.67 -2.34 -19.23
CA TYR A 186 31.02 -3.60 -19.61
C TYR A 186 31.20 -4.70 -18.58
N PHE A 187 32.30 -4.68 -17.82
CA PHE A 187 32.70 -5.76 -16.90
C PHE A 187 33.03 -5.19 -15.51
N GLN A 188 32.04 -4.51 -14.93
CA GLN A 188 32.11 -3.92 -13.59
C GLN A 188 32.50 -4.98 -12.54
N GLY A 189 33.71 -4.87 -11.97
CA GLY A 189 34.26 -5.89 -11.06
C GLY A 189 35.78 -6.12 -11.17
N LEU A 190 36.45 -5.51 -12.16
CA LEU A 190 37.91 -5.53 -12.37
C LEU A 190 38.70 -4.79 -11.25
N LYS A 191 38.51 -5.13 -9.98
CA LYS A 191 39.11 -4.37 -8.87
C LYS A 191 40.52 -4.80 -8.48
N ASP A 192 40.99 -6.01 -8.80
CA ASP A 192 42.27 -6.51 -8.23
C ASP A 192 43.18 -7.31 -9.19
N GLY A 193 43.02 -7.15 -10.50
CA GLY A 193 43.80 -7.90 -11.49
C GLY A 193 44.46 -7.03 -12.55
N VAL A 194 45.74 -6.73 -12.35
CA VAL A 194 46.72 -6.29 -13.36
C VAL A 194 46.74 -4.80 -13.70
N ALA A 195 47.52 -4.06 -12.90
CA ALA A 195 48.22 -2.88 -13.39
C ALA A 195 49.31 -3.33 -14.37
N GLY A 196 48.98 -3.42 -15.66
CA GLY A 196 49.92 -3.84 -16.70
C GLY A 196 49.27 -3.95 -18.05
N THR A 197 49.57 -3.00 -18.93
CA THR A 197 49.28 -2.99 -20.37
C THR A 197 49.42 -4.37 -21.02
N SER A 198 48.46 -4.86 -21.82
CA SER A 198 48.73 -5.51 -23.13
C SER A 198 47.49 -6.08 -23.82
N ALA A 199 47.62 -6.37 -25.11
CA ALA A 199 46.64 -7.07 -25.95
C ALA A 199 46.19 -8.46 -25.45
N GLU A 200 46.81 -9.02 -24.39
CA GLU A 200 46.45 -10.32 -23.80
C GLU A 200 45.08 -10.28 -23.07
N ASP A 201 44.68 -9.13 -22.51
CA ASP A 201 43.39 -9.00 -21.82
C ASP A 201 42.19 -9.09 -22.79
N LEU A 202 42.36 -8.58 -24.02
CA LEU A 202 41.33 -8.65 -25.06
C LEU A 202 41.11 -10.08 -25.57
N ASP A 203 42.17 -10.88 -25.67
CA ASP A 203 42.04 -12.29 -26.03
C ASP A 203 41.32 -13.08 -24.92
N GLY A 204 41.55 -12.72 -23.66
CA GLY A 204 40.82 -13.23 -22.50
C GLY A 204 39.32 -12.90 -22.55
N VAL A 205 38.97 -11.63 -22.77
CA VAL A 205 37.57 -11.18 -22.92
C VAL A 205 36.90 -11.87 -24.12
N ARG A 206 37.60 -12.02 -25.26
CA ARG A 206 37.06 -12.74 -26.43
C ARG A 206 36.79 -14.21 -26.11
N ALA A 207 37.69 -14.87 -25.40
CA ALA A 207 37.48 -16.27 -24.97
C ALA A 207 36.28 -16.38 -24.02
N MET A 208 36.14 -15.44 -23.09
CA MET A 208 35.01 -15.37 -22.17
C MET A 208 33.68 -15.19 -22.90
N VAL A 209 33.52 -14.17 -23.76
CA VAL A 209 32.26 -13.92 -24.49
C VAL A 209 31.88 -15.13 -25.34
N ARG A 210 32.85 -15.78 -25.97
CA ARG A 210 32.61 -17.01 -26.74
C ARG A 210 32.13 -18.17 -25.87
N ASP A 211 32.77 -18.39 -24.72
CA ASP A 211 32.37 -19.46 -23.81
C ASP A 211 31.02 -19.15 -23.15
N LEU A 212 30.73 -17.88 -22.87
CA LEU A 212 29.42 -17.41 -22.41
C LEU A 212 28.33 -17.69 -23.44
N ASN A 213 28.54 -17.32 -24.71
CA ASN A 213 27.61 -17.62 -25.80
C ASN A 213 27.30 -19.12 -25.89
N LYS A 214 28.31 -20.00 -25.78
CA LYS A 214 28.09 -21.46 -25.77
C LYS A 214 27.27 -21.91 -24.56
N LEU A 215 27.53 -21.35 -23.39
CA LEU A 215 26.80 -21.67 -22.16
C LEU A 215 25.33 -21.28 -22.29
N LEU A 216 25.07 -20.04 -22.74
CA LEU A 216 23.72 -19.52 -22.93
C LEU A 216 22.94 -20.29 -24.00
N GLU A 217 23.58 -20.72 -25.09
CA GLU A 217 22.94 -21.54 -26.13
C GLU A 217 22.54 -22.92 -25.63
N LYS A 218 23.40 -23.58 -24.85
CA LYS A 218 23.07 -24.87 -24.21
C LYS A 218 21.92 -24.71 -23.22
N HIS A 219 21.93 -23.62 -22.45
CA HIS A 219 20.88 -23.30 -21.49
C HIS A 219 19.55 -23.03 -22.20
N ALA A 220 19.55 -22.22 -23.26
CA ALA A 220 18.39 -21.96 -24.11
C ALA A 220 17.82 -23.23 -24.77
N ALA A 221 18.67 -24.22 -25.05
CA ALA A 221 18.26 -25.52 -25.56
C ALA A 221 17.65 -26.46 -24.49
N GLY A 222 17.55 -26.02 -23.23
CA GLY A 222 17.00 -26.80 -22.11
C GLY A 222 17.92 -27.92 -21.61
N SER A 223 19.23 -27.84 -21.88
CA SER A 223 20.21 -28.81 -21.37
C SER A 223 20.66 -28.43 -19.95
N ASP A 224 21.04 -29.43 -19.14
CA ASP A 224 21.65 -29.17 -17.82
C ASP A 224 23.04 -28.52 -17.98
N THR A 225 23.12 -27.24 -17.63
CA THR A 225 24.33 -26.41 -17.75
C THR A 225 25.09 -26.25 -16.44
N SER A 226 24.73 -26.98 -15.37
CA SER A 226 25.33 -26.79 -14.04
C SER A 226 26.85 -27.05 -14.02
N ALA A 227 27.30 -28.11 -14.72
CA ALA A 227 28.73 -28.43 -14.85
C ALA A 227 29.48 -27.47 -15.79
N ASP A 228 28.82 -27.04 -16.87
CA ASP A 228 29.37 -26.05 -17.81
C ASP A 228 29.56 -24.68 -17.11
N PHE A 229 28.60 -24.28 -16.26
CA PHE A 229 28.67 -23.06 -15.45
C PHE A 229 29.81 -23.09 -14.44
N ALA A 230 29.96 -24.19 -13.69
CA ALA A 230 31.09 -24.35 -12.77
C ALA A 230 32.44 -24.26 -13.51
N SER A 231 32.55 -24.89 -14.69
CA SER A 231 33.76 -24.77 -15.52
C SER A 231 33.96 -23.36 -16.07
N PHE A 232 32.89 -22.62 -16.35
CA PHE A 232 32.95 -21.23 -16.80
C PHE A 232 33.45 -20.32 -15.67
N MET A 233 32.88 -20.43 -14.47
CA MET A 233 33.28 -19.63 -13.30
C MET A 233 34.72 -19.92 -12.87
N VAL A 234 35.23 -21.15 -13.02
CA VAL A 234 36.65 -21.45 -12.77
C VAL A 234 37.59 -20.73 -13.74
N ARG A 235 37.19 -20.54 -15.00
CA ARG A 235 38.03 -19.93 -16.05
C ARG A 235 37.90 -18.42 -16.13
N HIS A 236 36.68 -17.90 -15.91
CA HIS A 236 36.30 -16.53 -16.20
C HIS A 236 35.63 -15.82 -15.01
N GLY A 237 35.51 -16.49 -13.86
CA GLY A 237 34.79 -15.97 -12.69
C GLY A 237 35.41 -14.70 -12.08
N HIS A 238 36.67 -14.37 -12.39
CA HIS A 238 37.31 -13.13 -11.95
C HIS A 238 36.72 -11.86 -12.62
N TYR A 239 35.96 -11.99 -13.71
CA TYR A 239 35.25 -10.88 -14.35
C TYR A 239 33.88 -10.59 -13.73
N PHE A 240 33.39 -11.48 -12.85
CA PHE A 240 32.03 -11.41 -12.32
C PHE A 240 32.03 -11.27 -10.79
N PRO A 241 30.98 -10.68 -10.20
CA PRO A 241 30.87 -10.61 -8.75
C PRO A 241 30.81 -12.01 -8.11
N PRO A 242 31.35 -12.18 -6.88
CA PRO A 242 31.46 -13.49 -6.22
C PRO A 242 30.12 -14.11 -5.79
N ALA A 243 29.01 -13.39 -5.94
CA ALA A 243 27.67 -13.80 -5.48
C ALA A 243 26.87 -14.63 -6.50
N LEU A 244 27.43 -14.94 -7.68
CA LEU A 244 26.72 -15.70 -8.73
C LEU A 244 26.86 -17.21 -8.52
N GLU A 245 25.77 -17.86 -8.13
CA GLU A 245 25.68 -19.30 -7.87
C GLU A 245 25.03 -20.07 -9.03
N THR A 246 24.23 -19.41 -9.88
CA THR A 246 23.48 -20.06 -10.96
C THR A 246 23.63 -19.37 -12.33
N VAL A 247 23.33 -20.11 -13.40
CA VAL A 247 23.29 -19.57 -14.77
C VAL A 247 22.23 -18.48 -14.91
N ASP A 248 21.08 -18.61 -14.25
CA ASP A 248 20.01 -17.61 -14.27
C ASP A 248 20.48 -16.28 -13.65
N GLN A 249 21.18 -16.34 -12.51
CA GLN A 249 21.75 -15.13 -11.90
C GLN A 249 22.79 -14.46 -12.81
N LEU A 250 23.58 -15.24 -13.55
CA LEU A 250 24.51 -14.72 -14.55
C LEU A 250 23.76 -14.06 -15.72
N ILE A 251 22.70 -14.70 -16.23
CA ILE A 251 21.83 -14.13 -17.27
C ILE A 251 21.24 -12.80 -16.80
N ASP A 252 20.70 -12.75 -15.58
CA ASP A 252 20.09 -11.55 -15.02
C ASP A 252 21.12 -10.42 -14.86
N HIS A 253 22.33 -10.74 -14.41
CA HIS A 253 23.41 -9.75 -14.29
C HIS A 253 23.81 -9.18 -15.66
N MET A 254 24.00 -10.04 -16.68
CA MET A 254 24.35 -9.62 -18.03
C MET A 254 23.21 -8.85 -18.71
N HIS A 255 21.97 -9.25 -18.48
CA HIS A 255 20.80 -8.57 -19.00
C HIS A 255 20.69 -7.15 -18.42
N ARG A 256 20.88 -6.97 -17.11
CA ARG A 256 20.91 -5.64 -16.47
C ARG A 256 21.96 -4.72 -17.11
N GLN A 257 23.19 -5.20 -17.28
CA GLN A 257 24.27 -4.39 -17.90
C GLN A 257 23.97 -4.05 -19.37
N ALA A 258 23.49 -5.01 -20.16
CA ALA A 258 23.08 -4.76 -21.54
C ALA A 258 21.91 -3.78 -21.62
N SER A 259 20.96 -3.86 -20.69
CA SER A 259 19.82 -2.94 -20.60
C SER A 259 20.24 -1.52 -20.24
N GLN A 260 21.20 -1.34 -19.33
CA GLN A 260 21.78 -0.01 -19.01
C GLN A 260 22.39 0.64 -20.25
N MET A 261 23.22 -0.08 -21.00
CA MET A 261 23.83 0.45 -22.22
C MET A 261 22.78 0.73 -23.30
N ALA A 262 21.80 -0.16 -23.47
CA ALA A 262 20.70 0.06 -24.41
C ALA A 262 19.86 1.30 -24.03
N SER A 263 19.58 1.49 -22.74
CA SER A 263 18.85 2.65 -22.21
C SER A 263 19.66 3.93 -22.46
N LEU A 264 20.97 3.91 -22.22
CA LEU A 264 21.86 5.02 -22.55
C LEU A 264 21.78 5.35 -24.04
N MET A 265 22.02 4.38 -24.92
CA MET A 265 21.94 4.59 -26.37
C MET A 265 20.58 5.16 -26.78
N ALA A 266 19.49 4.60 -26.25
CA ALA A 266 18.13 5.04 -26.55
C ALA A 266 17.85 6.47 -26.08
N SER A 267 18.48 6.89 -24.97
CA SER A 267 18.33 8.22 -24.37
C SER A 267 19.18 9.30 -25.06
N LEU A 268 20.22 8.92 -25.81
CA LEU A 268 21.05 9.86 -26.59
C LEU A 268 20.33 10.38 -27.84
N SER A 269 20.68 11.59 -28.24
CA SER A 269 20.33 12.14 -29.56
C SER A 269 20.84 11.25 -30.71
N PRO A 270 20.19 11.24 -31.88
CA PRO A 270 20.63 10.44 -33.03
C PRO A 270 22.08 10.69 -33.43
N GLU A 271 22.53 11.95 -33.34
CA GLU A 271 23.90 12.39 -33.63
C GLU A 271 24.88 11.82 -32.60
N MET A 272 24.64 12.04 -31.31
CA MET A 272 25.52 11.56 -30.24
C MET A 272 25.60 10.03 -30.18
N ARG A 273 24.47 9.35 -30.44
CA ARG A 273 24.43 7.89 -30.55
C ARG A 273 25.35 7.40 -31.67
N ALA A 274 25.33 8.05 -32.84
CA ALA A 274 26.18 7.69 -33.96
C ALA A 274 27.66 7.95 -33.66
N GLU A 275 27.98 9.08 -33.01
CA GLU A 275 29.34 9.41 -32.59
C GLU A 275 29.89 8.40 -31.58
N LEU A 276 29.11 8.05 -30.56
CA LEU A 276 29.52 7.08 -29.54
C LEU A 276 29.69 5.67 -30.13
N GLN A 277 28.80 5.24 -31.03
CA GLN A 277 28.94 3.99 -31.78
C GLN A 277 30.23 3.97 -32.61
N HIS A 278 30.53 5.06 -33.32
CA HIS A 278 31.76 5.19 -34.10
C HIS A 278 33.01 5.13 -33.21
N MET A 279 32.98 5.80 -32.05
CA MET A 279 34.07 5.75 -31.08
C MET A 279 34.31 4.34 -30.54
N MET A 280 33.24 3.63 -30.13
CA MET A 280 33.32 2.25 -29.66
C MET A 280 33.88 1.32 -30.74
N ASP A 281 33.45 1.51 -31.98
CA ASP A 281 33.95 0.79 -33.13
C ASP A 281 35.47 1.00 -33.29
N GLU A 282 35.93 2.25 -33.28
CA GLU A 282 37.34 2.60 -33.43
C GLU A 282 38.22 2.12 -32.27
N LEU A 283 37.68 1.98 -31.05
CA LEU A 283 38.41 1.53 -29.86
C LEU A 283 38.52 0.00 -29.76
N LEU A 284 37.48 -0.75 -30.14
CA LEU A 284 37.43 -2.22 -29.98
C LEU A 284 38.15 -3.00 -31.09
N ARG A 285 38.25 -2.46 -32.31
CA ARG A 285 39.05 -2.97 -33.46
C ARG A 285 39.07 -4.50 -33.65
N ASP A 286 37.94 -5.16 -33.46
CA ASP A 286 37.81 -6.61 -33.64
C ASP A 286 36.40 -6.98 -34.11
N ASP A 287 36.26 -7.21 -35.42
CA ASP A 287 35.00 -7.63 -36.04
C ASP A 287 34.43 -8.91 -35.41
N ARG A 288 35.30 -9.80 -34.90
CA ARG A 288 34.86 -11.06 -34.28
C ARG A 288 34.27 -10.83 -32.91
N LEU A 289 34.91 -9.99 -32.08
CA LEU A 289 34.37 -9.64 -30.77
C LEU A 289 33.03 -8.92 -30.90
N ARG A 290 32.89 -8.01 -31.88
CA ARG A 290 31.60 -7.36 -32.17
C ARG A 290 30.51 -8.36 -32.53
N TRP A 291 30.83 -9.32 -33.40
CA TRP A 291 29.89 -10.37 -33.76
C TRP A 291 29.51 -11.26 -32.57
N ASP A 292 30.49 -11.64 -31.74
CA ASP A 292 30.27 -12.43 -30.53
C ASP A 292 29.40 -11.66 -29.50
N MET A 293 29.58 -10.34 -29.36
CA MET A 293 28.76 -9.48 -28.48
C MET A 293 27.33 -9.29 -29.03
N ALA A 294 27.17 -9.09 -30.33
CA ALA A 294 25.84 -9.01 -30.95
C ALA A 294 25.07 -10.32 -30.79
N ARG A 295 25.74 -11.46 -30.92
CA ARG A 295 25.16 -12.79 -30.64
C ARG A 295 24.77 -12.94 -29.16
N LEU A 296 25.61 -12.45 -28.25
CA LEU A 296 25.33 -12.44 -26.81
C LEU A 296 24.07 -11.64 -26.49
N ALA A 297 23.96 -10.40 -26.98
CA ALA A 297 22.79 -9.57 -26.78
C ALA A 297 21.52 -10.25 -27.31
N GLY A 298 21.59 -10.85 -28.51
CA GLY A 298 20.48 -11.62 -29.09
C GLY A 298 20.07 -12.83 -28.23
N ALA A 299 21.05 -13.58 -27.71
CA ALA A 299 20.79 -14.72 -26.84
C ALA A 299 20.16 -14.30 -25.50
N LEU A 300 20.65 -13.23 -24.89
CA LEU A 300 20.11 -12.68 -23.64
C LEU A 300 18.65 -12.20 -23.81
N GLN A 301 18.34 -11.49 -24.90
CA GLN A 301 16.97 -11.04 -25.18
C GLN A 301 16.02 -12.21 -25.45
N ALA A 302 16.50 -13.28 -26.09
CA ALA A 302 15.71 -14.48 -26.33
C ALA A 302 15.42 -15.26 -25.02
N LEU A 303 16.36 -15.25 -24.08
CA LEU A 303 16.22 -15.87 -22.76
C LEU A 303 15.35 -15.04 -21.80
N ARG A 304 15.29 -13.72 -21.98
CA ARG A 304 14.45 -12.79 -21.20
C ARG A 304 13.48 -12.01 -22.10
N PRO A 305 12.46 -12.65 -22.68
CA PRO A 305 11.47 -11.97 -23.52
C PRO A 305 10.55 -11.05 -22.72
N ASP A 306 10.48 -11.24 -21.41
CA ASP A 306 9.73 -10.45 -20.43
C ASP A 306 10.35 -9.09 -20.13
N ALA A 307 11.66 -8.94 -20.36
CA ALA A 307 12.42 -7.73 -20.06
C ALA A 307 13.08 -7.21 -21.35
N PRO A 308 12.45 -6.29 -22.09
CA PRO A 308 13.07 -5.67 -23.25
C PRO A 308 14.29 -4.83 -22.85
N PHE A 309 15.30 -4.79 -23.72
CA PHE A 309 16.43 -3.88 -23.52
C PHE A 309 16.03 -2.42 -23.74
N GLY A 310 16.37 -1.57 -22.78
CA GLY A 310 16.46 -0.14 -22.99
C GLY A 310 15.12 0.60 -23.06
N GLU A 311 14.71 1.19 -21.96
CA GLU A 311 13.70 2.26 -21.96
C GLU A 311 14.43 3.61 -22.14
N PRO A 312 13.98 4.48 -23.06
CA PRO A 312 14.57 5.81 -23.20
C PRO A 312 14.17 6.70 -22.03
N TYR A 313 15.15 7.42 -21.47
CA TYR A 313 14.92 8.39 -20.41
C TYR A 313 15.05 9.82 -20.97
N PRO A 314 14.05 10.69 -20.72
CA PRO A 314 14.02 12.04 -21.28
C PRO A 314 14.89 13.01 -20.47
N PHE A 315 16.20 12.91 -20.63
CA PHE A 315 17.12 13.92 -20.12
C PHE A 315 16.91 15.24 -20.86
N SER A 316 16.77 16.34 -20.13
CA SER A 316 16.40 17.65 -20.69
C SER A 316 17.07 18.83 -20.01
N GLY A 317 18.04 18.57 -19.14
CA GLY A 317 18.73 19.62 -18.41
C GLY A 317 19.88 20.27 -19.18
N ASP A 318 20.61 21.12 -18.47
CA ASP A 318 21.73 21.90 -19.01
C ASP A 318 23.10 21.40 -18.52
N GLU A 319 23.15 20.50 -17.52
CA GLU A 319 24.40 20.02 -16.92
C GLU A 319 24.95 18.82 -17.70
N PRO A 320 26.05 18.97 -18.47
CA PRO A 320 26.61 17.88 -19.24
C PRO A 320 27.16 16.80 -18.31
N LEU A 321 26.79 15.55 -18.56
CA LEU A 321 27.32 14.39 -17.86
C LEU A 321 28.40 13.70 -18.69
N GLY A 322 29.56 13.43 -18.10
CA GLY A 322 30.55 12.53 -18.70
C GLY A 322 30.02 11.09 -18.81
N LEU A 323 30.75 10.24 -19.54
CA LEU A 323 30.36 8.85 -19.77
C LEU A 323 30.09 8.06 -18.47
N PRO A 324 30.99 8.08 -17.45
CA PRO A 324 30.74 7.40 -16.18
C PRO A 324 29.51 7.94 -15.43
N GLU A 325 29.31 9.26 -15.43
CA GLU A 325 28.20 9.91 -14.76
C GLU A 325 26.86 9.63 -15.45
N ALA A 326 26.85 9.59 -16.79
CA ALA A 326 25.70 9.24 -17.60
C ALA A 326 25.23 7.80 -17.33
N LEU A 327 26.17 6.84 -17.28
CA LEU A 327 25.86 5.45 -16.93
C LEU A 327 25.30 5.31 -15.52
N ALA A 328 25.92 5.99 -14.54
CA ALA A 328 25.41 6.02 -13.18
C ALA A 328 24.02 6.66 -13.09
N ALA A 329 23.73 7.68 -13.90
CA ALA A 329 22.40 8.28 -14.00
C ALA A 329 21.38 7.29 -14.55
N ILE A 330 21.70 6.57 -15.62
CA ILE A 330 20.83 5.52 -16.19
C ILE A 330 20.56 4.41 -15.16
N GLU A 331 21.59 3.95 -14.44
CA GLU A 331 21.44 2.96 -13.38
C GLU A 331 20.47 3.43 -12.29
N ARG A 332 20.60 4.70 -11.85
CA ARG A 332 19.65 5.30 -10.90
C ARG A 332 18.23 5.39 -11.46
N GLN A 333 18.07 5.74 -12.74
CA GLN A 333 16.74 5.78 -13.38
C GLN A 333 16.06 4.42 -13.40
N GLN A 334 16.80 3.36 -13.71
CA GLN A 334 16.30 1.98 -13.61
C GLN A 334 15.97 1.59 -12.16
N GLY A 335 16.78 2.06 -11.19
CA GLY A 335 16.48 1.92 -9.77
C GLY A 335 15.15 2.55 -9.38
N PHE A 336 14.85 3.76 -9.87
CA PHE A 336 13.54 4.40 -9.67
C PHE A 336 12.39 3.58 -10.27
N ASP A 337 12.54 3.07 -11.49
CA ASP A 337 11.52 2.22 -12.14
C ASP A 337 11.24 0.95 -11.32
N ALA A 338 12.30 0.24 -10.91
CA ALA A 338 12.18 -1.00 -10.13
C ALA A 338 11.53 -0.76 -8.76
N MET A 339 11.98 0.28 -8.04
CA MET A 339 11.43 0.63 -6.72
C MET A 339 9.97 1.08 -6.82
N GLU A 340 9.61 1.83 -7.85
CA GLU A 340 8.23 2.23 -8.09
C GLU A 340 7.33 1.02 -8.37
N GLU A 341 7.78 0.09 -9.22
CA GLU A 341 7.06 -1.15 -9.50
C GLU A 341 6.87 -1.99 -8.22
N GLU A 342 7.92 -2.15 -7.41
CA GLU A 342 7.89 -2.89 -6.16
C GLU A 342 6.91 -2.27 -5.15
N LEU A 343 6.95 -0.94 -4.97
CA LEU A 343 6.02 -0.20 -4.10
C LEU A 343 4.56 -0.31 -4.56
N LEU A 344 4.31 -0.31 -5.87
CA LEU A 344 2.97 -0.47 -6.43
C LEU A 344 2.48 -1.93 -6.36
N ALA A 345 3.39 -2.89 -6.44
CA ALA A 345 3.12 -4.31 -6.31
C ALA A 345 2.87 -4.73 -4.85
N ALA A 346 3.43 -4.02 -3.87
CA ALA A 346 3.27 -4.31 -2.46
C ALA A 346 1.81 -4.08 -1.99
N ARG A 347 1.15 -5.17 -1.60
CA ARG A 347 -0.28 -5.17 -1.20
C ARG A 347 -0.52 -5.58 0.24
N ASP A 348 0.48 -6.14 0.90
CA ASP A 348 0.43 -6.61 2.27
C ASP A 348 1.73 -6.29 3.02
N LEU A 349 1.73 -6.57 4.33
CA LEU A 349 2.87 -6.33 5.19
C LEU A 349 4.10 -7.13 4.73
N ASP A 350 3.91 -8.41 4.38
CA ASP A 350 5.02 -9.29 3.99
C ASP A 350 5.72 -8.74 2.73
N SER A 351 4.96 -8.21 1.77
CA SER A 351 5.52 -7.53 0.59
C SER A 351 6.24 -6.24 0.96
N LEU A 352 5.72 -5.44 1.91
CA LEU A 352 6.41 -4.24 2.36
C LEU A 352 7.71 -4.53 3.12
N GLU A 353 7.79 -5.65 3.84
CA GLU A 353 9.01 -6.08 4.52
C GLU A 353 10.09 -6.57 3.56
N GLN A 354 9.72 -6.96 2.34
CA GLN A 354 10.66 -7.36 1.28
C GLN A 354 11.34 -6.17 0.58
N ILE A 355 10.76 -4.98 0.67
CA ILE A 355 11.31 -3.76 0.05
C ILE A 355 12.67 -3.45 0.64
N ASP A 356 13.66 -3.32 -0.25
CA ASP A 356 15.03 -2.93 0.08
C ASP A 356 15.08 -1.49 0.61
N GLU A 357 15.33 -1.38 1.92
CA GLU A 357 15.39 -0.11 2.63
C GLU A 357 16.61 0.72 2.26
N GLU A 358 17.75 0.08 1.95
CA GLU A 358 18.99 0.77 1.55
C GLU A 358 18.81 1.39 0.16
N ALA A 359 18.20 0.63 -0.78
CA ALA A 359 17.87 1.13 -2.10
C ALA A 359 16.85 2.28 -2.04
N LEU A 360 15.81 2.16 -1.20
CA LEU A 360 14.83 3.22 -1.01
C LEU A 360 15.47 4.47 -0.40
N GLN A 361 16.40 4.32 0.55
CA GLN A 361 17.12 5.45 1.13
C GLN A 361 18.00 6.15 0.09
N ALA A 362 18.70 5.38 -0.76
CA ALA A 362 19.54 5.94 -1.82
C ALA A 362 18.73 6.76 -2.84
N LEU A 363 17.52 6.30 -3.20
CA LEU A 363 16.67 6.93 -4.21
C LEU A 363 15.73 8.01 -3.61
N GLY A 364 14.96 7.64 -2.59
CA GLY A 364 13.91 8.43 -1.95
C GLY A 364 14.36 9.24 -0.72
N GLY A 365 15.54 8.93 -0.17
CA GLY A 365 16.09 9.60 1.02
C GLY A 365 15.39 9.21 2.34
N ASP A 366 15.86 9.81 3.43
CA ASP A 366 15.42 9.48 4.79
C ASP A 366 13.90 9.69 5.01
N GLU A 367 13.28 10.62 4.30
CA GLU A 367 11.83 10.86 4.38
C GLU A 367 11.03 9.66 3.86
N ALA A 368 11.38 9.15 2.67
CA ALA A 368 10.71 8.00 2.06
C ALA A 368 10.87 6.72 2.91
N THR A 369 12.08 6.51 3.46
CA THR A 369 12.36 5.40 4.37
C THR A 369 11.55 5.52 5.66
N GLY A 370 11.47 6.72 6.25
CA GLY A 370 10.64 6.97 7.43
C GLY A 370 9.15 6.73 7.17
N ASP A 371 8.65 7.12 6.00
CA ASP A 371 7.27 6.90 5.57
C ASP A 371 6.96 5.40 5.42
N LEU A 372 7.89 4.61 4.85
CA LEU A 372 7.76 3.15 4.74
C LEU A 372 7.72 2.48 6.12
N GLU A 373 8.58 2.89 7.05
CA GLU A 373 8.61 2.31 8.40
C GLU A 373 7.33 2.63 9.19
N GLN A 374 6.77 3.83 9.02
CA GLN A 374 5.46 4.16 9.60
C GLN A 374 4.35 3.26 9.07
N LEU A 375 4.37 2.94 7.77
CA LEU A 375 3.41 2.02 7.17
C LEU A 375 3.55 0.59 7.70
N ARG A 376 4.78 0.08 7.83
CA ARG A 376 5.07 -1.22 8.45
C ARG A 376 4.59 -1.25 9.91
N ALA A 377 4.74 -0.14 10.63
CA ALA A 377 4.29 -0.01 12.02
C ALA A 377 2.76 -0.05 12.19
N LEU A 378 1.95 0.32 11.18
CA LEU A 378 0.48 0.27 11.26
C LEU A 378 -0.03 -1.16 11.55
N THR A 379 0.44 -2.13 10.78
CA THR A 379 0.02 -3.53 10.92
C THR A 379 0.56 -4.14 12.22
N ARG A 380 1.83 -3.87 12.54
CA ARG A 380 2.45 -4.33 13.79
C ARG A 380 1.68 -3.80 15.01
N ALA A 381 1.28 -2.52 15.02
CA ALA A 381 0.52 -1.94 16.12
C ALA A 381 -0.84 -2.65 16.34
N LEU A 382 -1.52 -3.06 15.26
CA LEU A 382 -2.78 -3.80 15.36
C LEU A 382 -2.60 -5.23 15.87
N GLU A 383 -1.51 -5.91 15.47
CA GLU A 383 -1.16 -7.24 15.98
C GLU A 383 -0.75 -7.18 17.46
N GLU A 384 0.13 -6.24 17.84
CA GLU A 384 0.60 -6.05 19.21
C GLU A 384 -0.53 -5.66 20.19
N ALA A 385 -1.50 -4.86 19.72
CA ALA A 385 -2.69 -4.51 20.51
C ALA A 385 -3.70 -5.66 20.65
N GLY A 386 -3.46 -6.78 19.95
CA GLY A 386 -4.36 -7.93 19.88
C GLY A 386 -5.67 -7.62 19.19
N TYR A 387 -5.66 -6.70 18.20
CA TYR A 387 -6.82 -6.40 17.36
C TYR A 387 -6.89 -7.28 16.11
N LEU A 388 -5.73 -7.73 15.63
CA LEU A 388 -5.61 -8.72 14.56
C LEU A 388 -4.93 -9.99 15.06
N GLU A 389 -5.39 -11.13 14.56
CA GLU A 389 -4.74 -12.44 14.73
C GLU A 389 -4.49 -13.04 13.34
N ARG A 390 -3.32 -13.68 13.16
CA ARG A 390 -3.02 -14.49 11.97
C ARG A 390 -3.61 -15.88 12.16
N GLY A 391 -4.72 -16.16 11.47
CA GLY A 391 -5.30 -17.51 11.37
C GLY A 391 -4.59 -18.36 10.32
N ASP A 392 -5.12 -19.56 10.04
CA ASP A 392 -4.51 -20.62 9.20
C ASP A 392 -4.17 -20.24 7.73
N ASP A 393 -4.51 -19.02 7.29
CA ASP A 393 -3.98 -18.37 6.07
C ASP A 393 -4.44 -16.89 5.91
N ARG A 394 -5.11 -16.32 6.94
CA ARG A 394 -5.85 -15.05 6.82
C ARG A 394 -5.72 -14.21 8.08
N LEU A 395 -5.59 -12.89 7.89
CA LEU A 395 -5.73 -11.89 8.94
C LEU A 395 -7.19 -11.79 9.37
N GLU A 396 -7.47 -12.04 10.64
CA GLU A 396 -8.81 -12.00 11.20
C GLU A 396 -8.92 -10.98 12.35
N LEU A 397 -10.11 -10.37 12.50
CA LEU A 397 -10.41 -9.45 13.59
C LEU A 397 -10.65 -10.25 14.87
N THR A 398 -9.96 -9.87 15.94
CA THR A 398 -10.20 -10.50 17.25
C THR A 398 -11.54 -10.06 17.85
N PRO A 399 -12.10 -10.83 18.79
CA PRO A 399 -13.30 -10.41 19.54
C PRO A 399 -13.09 -9.07 20.28
N ARG A 400 -11.84 -8.73 20.62
CA ARG A 400 -11.48 -7.45 21.26
C ARG A 400 -11.68 -6.30 20.27
N ALA A 401 -11.19 -6.43 19.04
CA ALA A 401 -11.38 -5.42 18.00
C ALA A 401 -12.86 -5.25 17.63
N ALA A 402 -13.62 -6.34 17.47
CA ALA A 402 -15.05 -6.28 17.20
C ALA A 402 -15.84 -5.51 18.28
N ARG A 403 -15.52 -5.73 19.57
CA ARG A 403 -16.11 -4.98 20.69
C ARG A 403 -15.76 -3.48 20.64
N LYS A 404 -14.51 -3.15 20.30
CA LYS A 404 -14.04 -1.76 20.20
C LYS A 404 -14.76 -1.03 19.07
N LEU A 405 -14.86 -1.64 17.89
CA LEU A 405 -15.65 -1.13 16.77
C LEU A 405 -17.12 -0.90 17.16
N GLY A 406 -17.73 -1.83 17.91
CA GLY A 406 -19.11 -1.68 18.39
C GLY A 406 -19.31 -0.56 19.41
N MET A 407 -18.40 -0.40 20.38
CA MET A 407 -18.40 0.73 21.32
C MET A 407 -18.30 2.07 20.61
N ARG A 408 -17.48 2.12 19.57
CA ARG A 408 -17.34 3.32 18.77
C ARG A 408 -18.58 3.62 17.95
N ALA A 409 -19.10 2.63 17.22
CA ALA A 409 -20.37 2.75 16.50
C ALA A 409 -21.48 3.30 17.40
N LEU A 410 -21.55 2.81 18.65
CA LEU A 410 -22.46 3.31 19.67
C LEU A 410 -22.21 4.79 20.00
N THR A 411 -20.95 5.15 20.27
CA THR A 411 -20.55 6.53 20.61
C THR A 411 -20.85 7.49 19.48
N ASP A 412 -20.53 7.12 18.24
CA ASP A 412 -20.76 7.93 17.05
C ASP A 412 -22.26 8.21 16.86
N ILE A 413 -23.11 7.18 16.94
CA ILE A 413 -24.57 7.34 16.83
C ILE A 413 -25.13 8.23 17.97
N PHE A 414 -24.70 8.05 19.21
CA PHE A 414 -25.16 8.89 20.33
C PHE A 414 -24.65 10.33 20.26
N SER A 415 -23.45 10.55 19.71
CA SER A 415 -22.88 11.89 19.56
C SER A 415 -23.67 12.73 18.55
N ARG A 416 -24.16 12.11 17.46
CA ARG A 416 -25.06 12.74 16.49
C ARG A 416 -26.41 13.06 17.12
N LEU A 417 -27.01 12.11 17.84
CA LEU A 417 -28.26 12.32 18.58
C LEU A 417 -28.19 13.55 19.52
N ARG A 418 -27.09 13.74 20.25
CA ARG A 418 -26.91 14.90 21.15
C ARG A 418 -26.84 16.24 20.43
N ARG A 419 -26.36 16.27 19.19
CA ARG A 419 -26.31 17.51 18.37
C ARG A 419 -27.70 17.88 17.84
N GLU A 420 -28.59 16.90 17.67
CA GLU A 420 -29.93 17.10 17.09
C GLU A 420 -31.07 17.18 18.13
N SER A 421 -30.89 16.68 19.35
CA SER A 421 -31.91 16.65 20.42
C SER A 421 -32.19 18.00 21.15
N LEU A 422 -32.04 19.14 20.48
CA LEU A 422 -32.58 20.43 20.93
C LEU A 422 -34.08 20.55 20.57
N GLY A 423 -34.90 19.58 20.99
CA GLY A 423 -36.32 19.52 20.64
C GLY A 423 -37.08 18.50 21.47
N GLY A 424 -37.92 18.98 22.41
CA GLY A 424 -38.43 18.23 23.55
C GLY A 424 -39.34 17.03 23.26
N HIS A 425 -39.46 16.15 24.26
CA HIS A 425 -40.71 15.46 24.56
C HIS A 425 -40.81 15.22 26.08
N ALA A 426 -41.88 15.74 26.68
CA ALA A 426 -42.27 15.51 28.06
C ALA A 426 -43.53 14.61 28.13
N LEU A 427 -43.80 14.11 29.35
CA LEU A 427 -45.03 13.47 29.86
C LEU A 427 -45.05 11.91 29.84
N PRO A 428 -45.95 11.23 30.60
CA PRO A 428 -46.03 11.15 32.07
C PRO A 428 -46.31 9.71 32.63
N THR A 429 -46.07 9.50 33.95
CA THR A 429 -46.68 8.55 34.93
C THR A 429 -46.93 7.04 34.65
N SER A 430 -46.23 6.20 35.43
CA SER A 430 -46.66 5.26 36.51
C SER A 430 -47.62 4.09 36.25
N GLY A 431 -47.04 2.87 36.17
CA GLY A 431 -47.70 1.57 36.38
C GLY A 431 -47.16 0.79 37.60
N SER A 432 -47.96 -0.14 38.14
CA SER A 432 -47.74 -0.82 39.44
C SER A 432 -47.35 -2.31 39.32
N GLY A 433 -46.16 -2.68 39.82
CA GLY A 433 -45.84 -4.04 40.29
C GLY A 433 -44.48 -4.64 39.87
N GLY A 434 -43.40 -4.42 40.65
CA GLY A 434 -42.05 -4.99 40.40
C GLY A 434 -41.34 -5.61 41.62
N GLU A 435 -40.06 -5.96 41.47
CA GLU A 435 -39.17 -6.52 42.53
C GLU A 435 -38.56 -5.42 43.43
N GLN A 436 -38.36 -5.70 44.73
CA GLN A 436 -37.88 -4.72 45.74
C GLN A 436 -36.46 -4.19 45.46
N THR A 437 -36.31 -2.88 45.56
CA THR A 437 -35.03 -2.15 45.61
C THR A 437 -34.67 -1.78 47.05
N ASP A 438 -33.39 -1.50 47.32
CA ASP A 438 -32.91 -1.03 48.64
C ASP A 438 -33.29 0.44 48.92
N GLU A 439 -33.87 1.15 47.94
CA GLU A 439 -34.41 2.49 48.15
C GLU A 439 -35.80 2.43 48.78
N THR A 440 -35.99 3.18 49.85
CA THR A 440 -37.27 3.29 50.55
C THR A 440 -37.97 4.61 50.23
N LYS A 441 -39.31 4.59 50.24
CA LYS A 441 -40.15 5.80 50.14
C LYS A 441 -41.29 5.75 51.17
N PRO A 442 -41.87 6.89 51.56
CA PRO A 442 -43.09 6.91 52.36
C PRO A 442 -44.22 6.15 51.66
N PHE A 443 -45.01 5.40 52.44
CA PHE A 443 -46.13 4.62 51.94
C PHE A 443 -47.27 5.51 51.44
N GLU A 444 -47.68 5.30 50.19
CA GLU A 444 -48.87 5.91 49.60
C GLU A 444 -49.94 4.85 49.30
N HIS A 445 -51.21 5.25 49.33
CA HIS A 445 -52.31 4.33 49.07
C HIS A 445 -52.25 3.81 47.62
N GLY A 446 -51.94 2.52 47.46
CA GLY A 446 -51.74 1.87 46.15
C GLY A 446 -50.38 1.18 46.01
N ASP A 447 -49.42 1.47 46.89
CA ASP A 447 -48.12 0.80 46.88
C ASP A 447 -48.19 -0.67 47.35
N PRO A 448 -47.35 -1.57 46.80
CA PRO A 448 -47.15 -2.89 47.36
C PRO A 448 -46.69 -2.79 48.82
N PHE A 449 -47.31 -3.56 49.72
CA PHE A 449 -47.05 -3.49 51.17
C PHE A 449 -45.75 -4.21 51.58
N ALA A 450 -44.63 -3.75 51.00
CA ALA A 450 -43.27 -4.22 51.25
C ALA A 450 -42.56 -3.28 52.23
N VAL A 451 -42.98 -3.32 53.49
CA VAL A 451 -42.55 -2.35 54.53
C VAL A 451 -41.11 -2.59 54.98
N ASP A 452 -40.29 -1.53 54.97
CA ASP A 452 -39.01 -1.51 55.69
C ASP A 452 -39.29 -1.28 57.18
N LEU A 453 -39.17 -2.35 57.96
CA LEU A 453 -39.44 -2.33 59.40
C LEU A 453 -38.48 -1.40 60.16
N ASN A 454 -37.22 -1.31 59.76
CA ASN A 454 -36.22 -0.52 60.47
C ASN A 454 -36.49 0.98 60.29
N ARG A 455 -36.72 1.42 59.05
CA ARG A 455 -37.08 2.80 58.73
C ARG A 455 -38.43 3.18 59.32
N THR A 456 -39.41 2.28 59.24
CA THR A 456 -40.74 2.51 59.81
C THR A 456 -40.69 2.69 61.33
N LEU A 457 -39.93 1.84 62.03
CA LEU A 457 -39.72 1.96 63.47
C LEU A 457 -38.92 3.21 63.83
N PHE A 458 -37.90 3.56 63.03
CA PHE A 458 -37.12 4.78 63.22
C PHE A 458 -37.99 6.04 63.08
N ASN A 459 -38.86 6.11 62.07
CA ASN A 459 -39.80 7.21 61.88
C ASN A 459 -40.79 7.30 63.05
N ALA A 460 -41.33 6.16 63.50
CA ALA A 460 -42.22 6.10 64.66
C ALA A 460 -41.54 6.57 65.97
N MET A 461 -40.28 6.20 66.18
CA MET A 461 -39.47 6.64 67.33
C MET A 461 -39.04 8.10 67.23
N ALA A 462 -38.69 8.59 66.05
CA ALA A 462 -38.34 10.00 65.82
C ALA A 462 -39.54 10.92 66.13
N ARG A 463 -40.76 10.46 65.83
CA ARG A 463 -41.99 11.19 66.09
C ARG A 463 -42.41 11.18 67.56
N ASN A 464 -42.34 10.03 68.23
CA ASN A 464 -42.89 9.85 69.58
C ASN A 464 -41.84 9.87 70.70
N GLY A 465 -40.55 9.99 70.36
CA GLY A 465 -39.43 9.90 71.30
C GLY A 465 -39.07 8.45 71.68
N PRO A 466 -37.87 8.24 72.28
CA PRO A 466 -37.45 6.92 72.73
C PRO A 466 -38.26 6.48 73.96
N GLY A 467 -39.24 5.60 73.77
CA GLY A 467 -40.06 5.03 74.83
C GLY A 467 -40.80 3.78 74.37
N THR A 468 -41.01 2.84 75.28
CA THR A 468 -41.83 1.64 75.05
C THR A 468 -43.19 1.79 75.73
N PRO A 469 -44.32 1.47 75.05
CA PRO A 469 -44.43 0.91 73.71
C PRO A 469 -44.35 1.96 72.59
N VAL A 470 -43.68 1.62 71.48
CA VAL A 470 -43.62 2.45 70.26
C VAL A 470 -44.97 2.43 69.55
N ARG A 471 -45.59 3.60 69.35
CA ARG A 471 -46.85 3.74 68.61
C ARG A 471 -46.57 4.04 67.13
N ILE A 472 -46.87 3.09 66.25
CA ILE A 472 -46.75 3.23 64.79
C ILE A 472 -48.07 3.78 64.22
N ALA A 473 -48.00 4.76 63.31
CA ALA A 473 -49.13 5.27 62.56
C ALA A 473 -48.89 5.16 61.04
N PRO A 474 -49.92 5.34 60.18
CA PRO A 474 -49.79 5.22 58.74
C PRO A 474 -48.68 6.07 58.11
N ALA A 475 -48.44 7.27 58.65
CA ALA A 475 -47.39 8.19 58.18
C ALA A 475 -45.96 7.72 58.47
N ASP A 476 -45.79 6.71 59.33
CA ASP A 476 -44.47 6.19 59.69
C ASP A 476 -44.01 5.09 58.72
N PHE A 477 -44.92 4.50 57.93
CA PHE A 477 -44.57 3.41 57.01
C PHE A 477 -43.67 3.90 55.87
N GLU A 478 -42.50 3.29 55.77
CA GLU A 478 -41.69 3.30 54.55
C GLU A 478 -41.80 1.95 53.86
N VAL A 479 -41.94 1.97 52.54
CA VAL A 479 -41.96 0.78 51.68
C VAL A 479 -40.77 0.79 50.74
N HIS A 480 -40.25 -0.40 50.45
CA HIS A 480 -39.25 -0.60 49.40
C HIS A 480 -39.84 -0.24 48.04
N ARG A 481 -39.13 0.59 47.28
CA ARG A 481 -39.50 0.90 45.90
C ARG A 481 -39.30 -0.36 45.06
N SER A 482 -40.22 -0.66 44.16
CA SER A 482 -40.08 -1.81 43.26
C SER A 482 -39.70 -1.39 41.85
N GLU A 483 -38.72 -2.06 41.23
CA GLU A 483 -38.35 -1.87 39.83
C GLU A 483 -38.84 -3.06 38.99
N GLU A 484 -39.60 -2.79 37.93
CA GLU A 484 -39.89 -3.78 36.90
C GLU A 484 -38.69 -3.92 35.95
N THR A 485 -37.80 -4.89 36.19
CA THR A 485 -36.83 -5.28 35.16
C THR A 485 -37.42 -6.33 34.22
N THR A 486 -38.22 -5.88 33.24
CA THR A 486 -38.71 -6.78 32.18
C THR A 486 -37.56 -7.21 31.25
N VAL A 487 -37.18 -8.49 31.34
CA VAL A 487 -36.22 -9.10 30.41
C VAL A 487 -36.80 -9.08 28.99
N SER A 488 -36.02 -8.59 28.03
CA SER A 488 -36.37 -8.54 26.61
C SER A 488 -35.51 -9.49 25.80
N SER A 489 -36.14 -10.23 24.88
CA SER A 489 -35.48 -11.03 23.85
C SER A 489 -35.77 -10.40 22.50
N THR A 490 -34.72 -9.88 21.86
CA THR A 490 -34.80 -9.17 20.58
C THR A 490 -34.07 -9.97 19.52
N VAL A 491 -34.69 -10.15 18.36
CA VAL A 491 -34.03 -10.65 17.14
C VAL A 491 -33.91 -9.50 16.15
N LEU A 492 -32.69 -9.18 15.73
CA LEU A 492 -32.41 -8.22 14.68
C LEU A 492 -32.27 -8.96 13.34
N LEU A 493 -33.21 -8.74 12.44
CA LEU A 493 -33.18 -9.20 11.06
C LEU A 493 -32.49 -8.13 10.21
N LEU A 494 -31.31 -8.48 9.69
CA LEU A 494 -30.51 -7.64 8.80
C LEU A 494 -30.66 -8.12 7.36
N ASP A 495 -31.22 -7.26 6.51
CA ASP A 495 -31.23 -7.48 5.07
C ASP A 495 -29.80 -7.33 4.51
N MET A 496 -29.31 -8.40 3.89
CA MET A 496 -27.99 -8.49 3.28
C MET A 496 -28.07 -8.64 1.76
N SER A 497 -29.21 -8.27 1.16
CA SER A 497 -29.43 -8.35 -0.28
C SER A 497 -28.54 -7.37 -1.06
N ARG A 498 -28.41 -7.61 -2.37
CA ARG A 498 -27.59 -6.78 -3.26
C ARG A 498 -28.10 -5.33 -3.36
N SER A 499 -29.40 -5.07 -3.19
CA SER A 499 -29.96 -3.72 -3.17
C SER A 499 -29.40 -2.90 -2.01
N MET A 500 -29.32 -3.50 -0.82
CA MET A 500 -28.74 -2.87 0.37
C MET A 500 -27.29 -2.46 0.15
N LEU A 501 -26.51 -3.29 -0.57
CA LEU A 501 -25.11 -3.00 -0.91
C LEU A 501 -25.00 -1.83 -1.90
N LEU A 502 -25.75 -1.89 -3.00
CA LEU A 502 -25.69 -0.88 -4.07
C LEU A 502 -26.07 0.53 -3.58
N ARG A 503 -26.90 0.61 -2.53
CA ARG A 503 -27.34 1.88 -1.94
C ARG A 503 -26.48 2.34 -0.75
N GLY A 504 -25.44 1.59 -0.37
CA GLY A 504 -24.62 1.90 0.80
C GLY A 504 -25.33 1.72 2.15
N CYS A 505 -26.51 1.08 2.15
CA CYS A 505 -27.34 0.86 3.34
C CYS A 505 -26.80 -0.25 4.26
N SER A 506 -26.04 -1.19 3.71
CA SER A 506 -25.50 -2.36 4.43
C SER A 506 -24.53 -1.96 5.56
N THR A 507 -23.70 -0.95 5.34
CA THR A 507 -22.75 -0.43 6.35
C THR A 507 -23.48 0.17 7.54
N ALA A 508 -24.51 0.98 7.28
CA ALA A 508 -25.37 1.55 8.31
C ALA A 508 -26.03 0.44 9.13
N ALA A 509 -26.63 -0.56 8.48
CA ALA A 509 -27.28 -1.69 9.15
C ALA A 509 -26.32 -2.48 10.05
N LYS A 510 -25.10 -2.78 9.59
CA LYS A 510 -24.06 -3.45 10.41
C LYS A 510 -23.64 -2.58 11.60
N ARG A 511 -23.43 -1.27 11.39
CA ARG A 511 -23.07 -0.32 12.45
C ARG A 511 -24.14 -0.29 13.55
N VAL A 512 -25.42 -0.26 13.16
CA VAL A 512 -26.56 -0.34 14.10
C VAL A 512 -26.57 -1.67 14.85
N ALA A 513 -26.37 -2.79 14.15
CA ALA A 513 -26.34 -4.11 14.78
C ALA A 513 -25.25 -4.23 15.85
N MET A 514 -24.04 -3.74 15.53
CA MET A 514 -22.93 -3.71 16.47
C MET A 514 -23.20 -2.77 17.65
N ALA A 515 -23.69 -1.55 17.38
CA ALA A 515 -24.03 -0.60 18.43
C ALA A 515 -25.12 -1.14 19.38
N LEU A 516 -26.18 -1.75 18.83
CA LEU A 516 -27.26 -2.35 19.62
C LEU A 516 -26.75 -3.54 20.44
N HIS A 517 -25.91 -4.39 19.85
CA HIS A 517 -25.26 -5.49 20.57
C HIS A 517 -24.43 -4.98 21.74
N THR A 518 -23.57 -3.98 21.51
CA THR A 518 -22.76 -3.37 22.56
C THR A 518 -23.61 -2.70 23.63
N LEU A 519 -24.66 -1.96 23.25
CA LEU A 519 -25.57 -1.31 24.19
C LEU A 519 -26.26 -2.33 25.10
N ILE A 520 -26.81 -3.41 24.53
CA ILE A 520 -27.49 -4.47 25.27
C ILE A 520 -26.50 -5.16 26.21
N HIS A 521 -25.33 -5.55 25.71
CA HIS A 521 -24.36 -6.28 26.52
C HIS A 521 -23.78 -5.44 27.68
N THR A 522 -23.63 -4.13 27.49
CA THR A 522 -23.04 -3.22 28.49
C THR A 522 -24.05 -2.62 29.46
N LYS A 523 -25.23 -2.19 29.00
CA LYS A 523 -26.24 -1.51 29.83
C LYS A 523 -27.39 -2.42 30.26
N TYR A 524 -27.71 -3.45 29.49
CA TYR A 524 -28.86 -4.32 29.73
C TYR A 524 -28.47 -5.81 29.69
N PRO A 525 -27.53 -6.28 30.55
CA PRO A 525 -26.92 -7.61 30.42
C PRO A 525 -27.90 -8.79 30.58
N ARG A 526 -29.10 -8.56 31.13
CA ARG A 526 -30.17 -9.55 31.23
C ARG A 526 -30.94 -9.72 29.91
N ASP A 527 -30.90 -8.73 29.02
CA ASP A 527 -31.52 -8.79 27.70
C ASP A 527 -30.70 -9.65 26.74
N ARG A 528 -31.39 -10.18 25.72
CA ARG A 528 -30.78 -11.03 24.70
C ARG A 528 -30.99 -10.42 23.33
N LEU A 529 -29.90 -10.34 22.57
CA LEU A 529 -29.92 -10.00 21.15
C LEU A 529 -29.47 -11.20 20.33
N TYR A 530 -30.27 -11.58 19.34
CA TYR A 530 -29.85 -12.47 18.26
C TYR A 530 -29.83 -11.67 16.96
N VAL A 531 -28.82 -11.91 16.13
CA VAL A 531 -28.73 -11.28 14.80
C VAL A 531 -28.93 -12.36 13.75
N VAL A 532 -29.79 -12.11 12.77
CA VAL A 532 -30.06 -12.99 11.65
C VAL A 532 -29.91 -12.19 10.37
N GLY A 533 -28.97 -12.60 9.53
CA GLY A 533 -28.77 -12.02 8.20
C GLY A 533 -29.59 -12.77 7.19
N PHE A 534 -30.30 -12.07 6.32
CA PHE A 534 -31.11 -12.71 5.29
C PHE A 534 -30.89 -12.08 3.92
N ALA A 535 -30.80 -12.95 2.92
CA ALA A 535 -30.84 -12.61 1.51
C ALA A 535 -31.61 -13.73 0.79
N TYR A 536 -30.98 -14.52 -0.09
CA TYR A 536 -31.60 -15.74 -0.64
C TYR A 536 -31.97 -16.77 0.45
N TYR A 537 -31.08 -16.96 1.42
CA TYR A 537 -31.32 -17.70 2.67
C TYR A 537 -31.16 -16.79 3.89
N ALA A 538 -31.74 -17.20 5.03
CA ALA A 538 -31.53 -16.56 6.31
C ALA A 538 -30.62 -17.43 7.18
N ARG A 539 -29.66 -16.81 7.89
CA ARG A 539 -28.75 -17.49 8.82
C ARG A 539 -28.52 -16.67 10.07
N GLN A 540 -28.38 -17.35 11.20
CA GLN A 540 -27.98 -16.68 12.44
C GLN A 540 -26.52 -16.23 12.32
N ILE A 541 -26.27 -14.97 12.64
CA ILE A 541 -24.94 -14.36 12.66
C ILE A 541 -24.47 -14.33 14.12
N LYS A 542 -23.24 -14.75 14.34
CA LYS A 542 -22.56 -14.54 15.62
C LYS A 542 -22.15 -13.07 15.76
N PRO A 543 -22.30 -12.42 16.92
CA PRO A 543 -21.96 -11.02 17.09
C PRO A 543 -20.55 -10.63 16.65
N GLU A 544 -19.58 -11.52 16.87
CA GLU A 544 -18.17 -11.32 16.52
C GLU A 544 -17.95 -11.23 15.01
N ALA A 545 -18.81 -11.88 14.23
CA ALA A 545 -18.71 -11.92 12.77
C ALA A 545 -19.39 -10.71 12.10
N ILE A 546 -20.20 -9.90 12.81
CA ILE A 546 -21.00 -8.83 12.19
C ILE A 546 -20.13 -7.86 11.38
N ALA A 547 -18.94 -7.51 11.90
CA ALA A 547 -18.01 -6.59 11.25
C ALA A 547 -17.41 -7.18 9.96
N THR A 548 -17.10 -8.47 9.95
CA THR A 548 -16.42 -9.18 8.86
C THR A 548 -17.37 -9.83 7.86
N LEU A 549 -18.69 -9.68 8.02
CA LEU A 549 -19.65 -10.23 7.08
C LEU A 549 -19.45 -9.64 5.68
N SER A 550 -18.97 -10.46 4.75
CA SER A 550 -18.89 -10.05 3.36
C SER A 550 -20.29 -9.88 2.77
N PRO A 551 -20.60 -8.75 2.11
CA PRO A 551 -21.84 -8.59 1.35
C PRO A 551 -22.00 -9.62 0.23
N TYR A 552 -20.89 -10.21 -0.23
CA TYR A 552 -20.84 -11.14 -1.35
C TYR A 552 -21.13 -12.60 -0.96
N GLU A 553 -21.16 -12.93 0.33
CA GLU A 553 -21.56 -14.26 0.81
C GLU A 553 -23.06 -14.54 0.66
N PHE A 554 -23.84 -13.53 0.30
CA PHE A 554 -25.29 -13.61 0.23
C PHE A 554 -25.77 -13.50 -1.22
N GLU A 555 -26.38 -14.59 -1.71
CA GLU A 555 -26.98 -14.67 -3.05
C GLU A 555 -28.18 -13.72 -3.22
N TYR A 556 -28.57 -13.47 -4.48
CA TYR A 556 -29.68 -12.58 -4.85
C TYR A 556 -31.00 -12.92 -4.15
N GLY A 557 -31.64 -11.93 -3.53
CA GLY A 557 -33.01 -12.01 -3.06
C GLY A 557 -33.21 -11.58 -1.61
N THR A 558 -34.48 -11.48 -1.21
CA THR A 558 -34.91 -10.95 0.09
C THR A 558 -35.89 -11.94 0.73
N ASN A 559 -35.36 -12.94 1.44
CA ASN A 559 -36.13 -14.02 2.04
C ASN A 559 -36.57 -13.69 3.48
N LEU A 560 -37.40 -12.66 3.61
CA LEU A 560 -37.93 -12.23 4.91
C LEU A 560 -38.76 -13.35 5.59
N GLN A 561 -39.43 -14.19 4.80
CA GLN A 561 -40.20 -15.33 5.32
C GLN A 561 -39.29 -16.31 6.08
N HIS A 562 -38.16 -16.71 5.50
CA HIS A 562 -37.22 -17.60 6.17
C HIS A 562 -36.60 -16.94 7.42
N ALA A 563 -36.29 -15.65 7.34
CA ALA A 563 -35.76 -14.89 8.48
C ALA A 563 -36.73 -14.87 9.67
N LEU A 564 -38.03 -14.67 9.41
CA LEU A 564 -39.09 -14.72 10.42
C LEU A 564 -39.25 -16.11 11.04
N ILE A 565 -39.11 -17.18 10.25
CA ILE A 565 -39.14 -18.56 10.76
C ILE A 565 -38.01 -18.78 11.77
N ILE A 566 -36.77 -18.40 11.41
CA ILE A 566 -35.61 -18.53 12.29
C ILE A 566 -35.78 -17.66 13.55
N ALA A 567 -36.23 -16.41 13.39
CA ALA A 567 -36.46 -15.49 14.50
C ALA A 567 -37.45 -16.06 15.51
N ARG A 568 -38.58 -16.61 15.05
CA ARG A 568 -39.58 -17.26 15.90
C ARG A 568 -39.00 -18.47 16.63
N GLN A 569 -38.21 -19.31 15.96
CA GLN A 569 -37.53 -20.44 16.61
C GLN A 569 -36.58 -19.97 17.71
N LEU A 570 -35.77 -18.93 17.45
CA LEU A 570 -34.85 -18.36 18.43
C LEU A 570 -35.57 -17.76 19.64
N LEU A 571 -36.65 -17.03 19.41
CA LEU A 571 -37.50 -16.44 20.46
C LEU A 571 -38.35 -17.49 21.18
N GLY A 572 -38.67 -18.60 20.54
CA GLY A 572 -39.43 -19.73 21.10
C GLY A 572 -38.65 -20.54 22.14
N ARG A 573 -37.30 -20.55 22.06
CA ARG A 573 -36.41 -21.28 23.00
C ARG A 573 -36.49 -20.77 24.44
N ARG A 574 -37.05 -19.60 24.69
CA ARG A 574 -37.25 -19.06 26.03
C ARG A 574 -38.72 -18.83 26.36
N SER A 575 -39.10 -19.32 27.55
CA SER A 575 -40.38 -19.01 28.18
C SER A 575 -40.20 -17.76 29.06
N GLY A 576 -41.11 -16.79 28.92
CA GLY A 576 -41.08 -15.53 29.66
C GLY A 576 -40.29 -14.40 28.99
N GLY A 577 -40.66 -13.16 29.33
CA GLY A 577 -40.05 -11.93 28.81
C GLY A 577 -40.71 -11.37 27.55
N ASN A 578 -40.37 -10.13 27.23
CA ASN A 578 -40.85 -9.44 26.04
C ASN A 578 -40.13 -9.99 24.79
N LYS A 579 -40.88 -10.34 23.74
CA LYS A 579 -40.32 -10.86 22.49
C LYS A 579 -40.49 -9.87 21.36
N GLU A 580 -39.39 -9.56 20.69
CA GLU A 580 -39.37 -8.57 19.62
C GLU A 580 -38.51 -9.00 18.45
N ILE A 581 -38.95 -8.63 17.25
CA ILE A 581 -38.20 -8.71 16.01
C ILE A 581 -38.04 -7.29 15.50
N VAL A 582 -36.80 -6.89 15.23
CA VAL A 582 -36.47 -5.65 14.54
C VAL A 582 -36.01 -6.00 13.14
N VAL A 583 -36.67 -5.48 12.11
CA VAL A 583 -36.35 -5.74 10.71
C VAL A 583 -35.74 -4.49 10.09
N ILE A 584 -34.55 -4.61 9.51
CA ILE A 584 -33.92 -3.55 8.72
C ILE A 584 -33.85 -4.04 7.28
N THR A 585 -34.52 -3.36 6.35
CA THR A 585 -34.60 -3.74 4.93
C THR A 585 -34.81 -2.54 4.01
N ASP A 586 -34.36 -2.66 2.77
CA ASP A 586 -34.65 -1.73 1.67
C ASP A 586 -35.57 -2.32 0.60
N GLY A 587 -35.98 -3.59 0.73
CA GLY A 587 -36.58 -4.33 -0.38
C GLY A 587 -37.81 -5.15 0.01
N GLU A 588 -38.67 -5.41 -0.99
CA GLU A 588 -39.80 -6.32 -0.86
C GLU A 588 -39.35 -7.77 -0.75
N PRO A 589 -40.14 -8.67 -0.15
CA PRO A 589 -39.79 -10.08 -0.11
C PRO A 589 -39.86 -10.68 -1.53
N THR A 590 -38.70 -10.96 -2.10
CA THR A 590 -38.52 -11.55 -3.45
C THR A 590 -38.28 -13.05 -3.42
N ALA A 591 -38.08 -13.63 -2.22
CA ALA A 591 -37.85 -15.06 -2.03
C ALA A 591 -38.70 -15.61 -0.87
N HIS A 592 -39.08 -16.88 -0.98
CA HIS A 592 -39.68 -17.65 0.11
C HIS A 592 -39.34 -19.13 0.00
N ILE A 593 -39.43 -19.87 1.10
CA ILE A 593 -39.30 -21.32 1.13
C ILE A 593 -40.65 -21.96 0.84
N ALA A 594 -40.69 -22.79 -0.21
CA ALA A 594 -41.78 -23.68 -0.55
C ALA A 594 -41.25 -25.11 -0.73
N ASN A 595 -41.89 -26.09 -0.09
CA ASN A 595 -41.49 -27.51 -0.17
C ASN A 595 -40.01 -27.79 0.16
N GLY A 596 -39.40 -27.00 1.04
CA GLY A 596 -37.99 -27.15 1.42
C GLY A 596 -36.98 -26.53 0.45
N GLN A 597 -37.43 -25.93 -0.65
CA GLN A 597 -36.59 -25.18 -1.59
C GLN A 597 -36.94 -23.69 -1.58
N VAL A 598 -35.98 -22.84 -1.96
CA VAL A 598 -36.22 -21.40 -2.11
C VAL A 598 -36.80 -21.14 -3.50
N GLU A 599 -37.97 -20.52 -3.54
CA GLU A 599 -38.55 -19.95 -4.74
C GLU A 599 -38.25 -18.45 -4.77
N PHE A 600 -37.51 -18.01 -5.79
CA PHE A 600 -37.18 -16.61 -6.04
C PHE A 600 -37.94 -16.07 -7.25
N ALA A 601 -38.46 -14.84 -7.12
CA ALA A 601 -39.12 -14.12 -8.21
C ALA A 601 -38.91 -12.61 -8.09
N TYR A 602 -38.53 -11.98 -9.21
CA TYR A 602 -38.47 -10.52 -9.34
C TYR A 602 -39.20 -10.09 -10.64
N PRO A 603 -40.26 -9.26 -10.56
CA PRO A 603 -40.91 -8.72 -9.35
C PRO A 603 -41.51 -9.79 -8.43
N PRO A 604 -41.74 -9.48 -7.13
CA PRO A 604 -42.23 -10.45 -6.17
C PRO A 604 -43.64 -10.95 -6.49
N THR A 605 -43.86 -12.25 -6.35
CA THR A 605 -45.17 -12.87 -6.60
C THR A 605 -46.12 -12.73 -5.41
N MET A 606 -47.43 -12.76 -5.66
CA MET A 606 -48.46 -12.80 -4.62
C MET A 606 -48.25 -13.96 -3.64
N ARG A 607 -47.74 -15.10 -4.13
CA ARG A 607 -47.42 -16.27 -3.29
C ARG A 607 -46.29 -15.99 -2.29
N THR A 608 -45.26 -15.26 -2.73
CA THR A 608 -44.12 -14.86 -1.88
C THR A 608 -44.61 -13.93 -0.77
N MET A 609 -45.37 -12.89 -1.12
CA MET A 609 -45.97 -11.96 -0.15
C MET A 609 -46.89 -12.66 0.85
N GLN A 610 -47.80 -13.53 0.38
CA GLN A 610 -48.70 -14.28 1.25
C GLN A 610 -47.95 -15.22 2.20
N SER A 611 -46.88 -15.87 1.73
CA SER A 611 -46.07 -16.76 2.56
C SER A 611 -45.37 -15.98 3.68
N THR A 612 -44.82 -14.81 3.39
CA THR A 612 -44.23 -13.91 4.40
C THR A 612 -45.29 -13.43 5.40
N LEU A 613 -46.45 -12.96 4.95
CA LEU A 613 -47.53 -12.48 5.83
C LEU A 613 -48.11 -13.60 6.71
N ARG A 614 -48.14 -14.85 6.23
CA ARG A 614 -48.51 -16.01 7.06
C ARG A 614 -47.56 -16.19 8.23
N GLU A 615 -46.25 -16.01 8.02
CA GLU A 615 -45.27 -16.06 9.10
C GLU A 615 -45.38 -14.88 10.07
N VAL A 616 -45.65 -13.68 9.56
CA VAL A 616 -46.00 -12.51 10.39
C VAL A 616 -47.17 -12.83 11.32
N GLY A 617 -48.27 -13.38 10.79
CA GLY A 617 -49.45 -13.73 11.58
C GLY A 617 -49.22 -14.89 12.57
N ARG A 618 -48.23 -15.75 12.31
CA ARG A 618 -47.79 -16.77 13.29
C ARG A 618 -46.98 -16.11 14.42
N ALA A 619 -46.05 -15.21 14.11
CA ALA A 619 -45.30 -14.43 15.10
C ALA A 619 -46.23 -13.63 16.03
N THR A 620 -47.28 -13.01 15.47
CA THR A 620 -48.29 -12.26 16.25
C THR A 620 -49.02 -13.14 17.25
N ARG A 621 -49.42 -14.36 16.84
CA ARG A 621 -50.09 -15.32 17.74
C ARG A 621 -49.19 -15.80 18.88
N GLU A 622 -47.87 -15.73 18.70
CA GLU A 622 -46.86 -16.04 19.71
C GLU A 622 -46.49 -14.84 20.58
N GLY A 623 -47.19 -13.70 20.42
CA GLY A 623 -46.93 -12.48 21.19
C GLY A 623 -45.62 -11.77 20.81
N ILE A 624 -45.09 -12.04 19.61
CA ILE A 624 -43.86 -11.42 19.12
C ILE A 624 -44.20 -10.14 18.35
N VAL A 625 -43.66 -9.01 18.80
CA VAL A 625 -43.84 -7.71 18.13
C VAL A 625 -42.77 -7.52 17.05
N ILE A 626 -43.15 -7.08 15.86
CA ILE A 626 -42.27 -6.86 14.70
C ILE A 626 -42.23 -5.36 14.42
N ASN A 627 -41.08 -4.73 14.63
CA ASN A 627 -40.83 -3.35 14.23
C ASN A 627 -39.95 -3.33 12.97
N THR A 628 -40.32 -2.54 11.98
CA THR A 628 -39.66 -2.52 10.67
C THR A 628 -39.10 -1.14 10.36
N PHE A 629 -37.82 -1.08 10.04
CA PHE A 629 -37.07 0.10 9.66
C PHE A 629 -36.75 -0.02 8.17
N MET A 630 -37.37 0.85 7.39
CA MET A 630 -37.31 0.86 5.94
C MET A 630 -36.35 1.95 5.47
N LEU A 631 -35.43 1.58 4.59
CA LEU A 631 -34.45 2.50 4.00
C LEU A 631 -34.89 3.02 2.62
N GLU A 632 -35.88 2.37 1.99
CA GLU A 632 -36.46 2.81 0.71
C GLU A 632 -37.96 3.12 0.86
N ARG A 633 -38.42 4.12 0.09
CA ARG A 633 -39.83 4.51 -0.03
C ARG A 633 -40.40 4.10 -1.39
N SER A 634 -40.45 2.80 -1.66
CA SER A 634 -41.24 2.29 -2.78
C SER A 634 -42.73 2.22 -2.37
N ARG A 635 -43.64 2.52 -3.30
CA ARG A 635 -45.09 2.47 -3.02
C ARG A 635 -45.54 1.06 -2.64
N TYR A 636 -45.05 0.05 -3.37
CA TYR A 636 -45.40 -1.35 -3.17
C TYR A 636 -44.84 -1.89 -1.84
N LEU A 637 -43.62 -1.52 -1.46
CA LEU A 637 -43.01 -1.88 -0.18
C LEU A 637 -43.78 -1.24 0.99
N SER A 638 -44.20 0.02 0.84
CA SER A 638 -44.98 0.72 1.85
C SER A 638 -46.33 0.03 2.08
N GLU A 639 -47.03 -0.36 1.02
CA GLU A 639 -48.30 -1.10 1.10
C GLU A 639 -48.12 -2.47 1.77
N PHE A 640 -47.04 -3.19 1.44
CA PHE A 640 -46.70 -4.47 2.06
C PHE A 640 -46.40 -4.32 3.56
N VAL A 641 -45.59 -3.35 3.95
CA VAL A 641 -45.22 -3.12 5.35
C VAL A 641 -46.42 -2.63 6.17
N ASP A 642 -47.29 -1.79 5.60
CA ASP A 642 -48.54 -1.39 6.26
C ASP A 642 -49.43 -2.59 6.58
N LEU A 643 -49.53 -3.56 5.65
CA LEU A 643 -50.25 -4.82 5.88
C LEU A 643 -49.59 -5.64 7.01
N MET A 644 -48.26 -5.73 6.99
CA MET A 644 -47.50 -6.42 8.04
C MET A 644 -47.71 -5.78 9.42
N SER A 645 -47.63 -4.46 9.52
CA SER A 645 -47.86 -3.70 10.76
C SER A 645 -49.30 -3.84 11.27
N ARG A 646 -50.31 -3.86 10.39
CA ARG A 646 -51.71 -4.11 10.77
C ARG A 646 -51.92 -5.50 11.35
N ILE A 647 -51.30 -6.52 10.75
CA ILE A 647 -51.40 -7.90 11.24
C ILE A 647 -50.67 -8.05 12.57
N ASN A 648 -49.46 -7.53 12.69
CA ASN A 648 -48.63 -7.73 13.87
C ASN A 648 -48.91 -6.79 15.04
N ARG A 649 -49.45 -5.60 14.76
CA ARG A 649 -49.56 -4.46 15.70
C ARG A 649 -48.20 -3.85 16.09
N GLY A 650 -47.17 -4.09 15.29
CA GLY A 650 -45.88 -3.42 15.38
C GLY A 650 -45.82 -2.14 14.55
N ARG A 651 -44.70 -1.42 14.63
CA ARG A 651 -44.52 -0.10 13.98
C ARG A 651 -43.62 -0.20 12.75
N ALA A 652 -43.88 0.66 11.78
CA ALA A 652 -43.03 0.87 10.61
C ALA A 652 -42.40 2.26 10.68
N PHE A 653 -41.10 2.35 10.43
CA PHE A 653 -40.32 3.58 10.41
C PHE A 653 -39.68 3.73 9.04
N TYR A 654 -39.81 4.92 8.44
CA TYR A 654 -39.14 5.27 7.19
C TYR A 654 -37.94 6.15 7.54
N VAL A 655 -36.73 5.64 7.30
CA VAL A 655 -35.50 6.26 7.80
C VAL A 655 -34.47 6.37 6.67
N GLU A 656 -33.71 7.46 6.67
CA GLU A 656 -32.54 7.59 5.81
C GLU A 656 -31.39 6.73 6.39
N PRO A 657 -30.53 6.11 5.55
CA PRO A 657 -29.43 5.26 6.02
C PRO A 657 -28.54 5.92 7.08
N GLU A 658 -28.31 7.22 6.95
CA GLU A 658 -27.49 8.03 7.85
C GLU A 658 -28.07 8.12 9.27
N HIS A 659 -29.40 8.10 9.39
CA HIS A 659 -30.14 8.26 10.65
C HIS A 659 -30.66 6.95 11.23
N LEU A 660 -30.51 5.83 10.52
CA LEU A 660 -31.02 4.51 10.94
C LEU A 660 -30.66 4.15 12.39
N GLY A 661 -29.40 4.41 12.79
CA GLY A 661 -28.93 4.08 14.13
C GLY A 661 -29.63 4.84 15.23
N GLU A 662 -29.96 6.11 14.99
CA GLU A 662 -30.58 6.97 15.98
C GLU A 662 -31.99 6.48 16.30
N TYR A 663 -32.78 6.22 15.26
CA TYR A 663 -34.14 5.72 15.43
C TYR A 663 -34.17 4.34 16.11
N VAL A 664 -33.32 3.40 15.69
CA VAL A 664 -33.30 2.04 16.27
C VAL A 664 -32.88 2.07 17.74
N LEU A 665 -31.82 2.80 18.10
CA LEU A 665 -31.33 2.87 19.48
C LEU A 665 -32.27 3.66 20.39
N VAL A 666 -32.80 4.79 19.93
CA VAL A 666 -33.78 5.60 20.68
C VAL A 666 -35.05 4.80 20.93
N ASP A 667 -35.53 4.05 19.93
CA ASP A 667 -36.71 3.22 20.08
C ASP A 667 -36.51 2.13 21.14
N TYR A 668 -35.36 1.47 21.12
CA TYR A 668 -35.00 0.46 22.12
C TYR A 668 -34.98 1.04 23.54
N VAL A 669 -34.28 2.18 23.73
CA VAL A 669 -34.16 2.84 25.05
C VAL A 669 -35.50 3.39 25.54
N ASN A 670 -36.29 4.00 24.66
CA ASN A 670 -37.60 4.55 25.02
C ASN A 670 -38.58 3.46 25.45
N LYS A 671 -38.53 2.28 24.82
CA LYS A 671 -39.36 1.13 25.20
C LYS A 671 -38.99 0.59 26.57
N LYS A 672 -37.71 0.62 26.94
CA LYS A 672 -37.27 0.31 28.31
C LYS A 672 -37.78 1.34 29.31
N ARG A 673 -37.66 2.64 29.00
CA ARG A 673 -38.17 3.71 29.88
C ARG A 673 -39.69 3.64 30.08
N LYS A 674 -40.48 3.41 29.01
CA LYS A 674 -41.95 3.31 29.08
C LYS A 674 -42.48 2.10 29.84
N ARG A 675 -41.64 1.12 30.15
CA ARG A 675 -42.05 -0.13 30.84
C ARG A 675 -41.44 -0.26 32.24
N VAL A 676 -40.43 0.55 32.55
CA VAL A 676 -39.90 0.72 33.91
C VAL A 676 -40.69 1.81 34.66
N ALA A 677 -41.43 2.66 33.95
CA ALA A 677 -42.11 3.84 34.48
C ALA A 677 -43.54 3.60 34.95
#